data_AF-A0A316YJK6-F1
#
_entry.id   AF-A0A316YJK6-F1
#
_cell.length_a   1.000
_cell.length_b   1.000
_cell.length_c   1.000
_cell.angle_alpha   90.00
_cell.angle_beta   90.00
_cell.angle_gamma   90.00
#
_symmetry.space_group_name_H-M   'P 1'
#
loop_
_entity.id
_entity.type
_entity.pdbx_description
1 polymer ?
#
loop_
_entity_poly.entity_id
_entity_poly.type
_entity_poly.pdbx_seq_one_letter_code
_entity_poly.pdbx_strand_id
1 'polypeptide(L)'
;MARIVAPALLFLLSLLHLSFARQWLSTQRPFIPLDEGPPPPPSIDTFKEVQLSHTGIYMGSILSKNSPPFISLYVKQPLFDVKTVEVRAQKVTRRGWYDVNLGCGGLETGGVEACEKDDIKKASSDSTSSMASQLEDCKPYKIIESQWRLLFTAESCPALAPLLDSKSATNESSLVSTTLSFDIQRVFPARREKHHFWLASLQRGSDDADDIDGPAKWPFAGTAHGGRDSTSERYTGKTPNRIAGLMQDPYIPKAAKPSSGDPLNGVDIGAVSWDYGISIEVPNNGNSSDGPTGPPLEPIHAPVSGQIVYVGQYRLARMPDNHRNDERGWGIMIRDEWGFVFQLLGLDGDSLRFQEGDSVGKGELVGGASRTLLSREPPCRHKPADPPKMDDKSRRYPFRRRLLRLLIARPDPSWHSWKGFYESGWQYYNPLDAMTWGNFTSVVPPDANPTSLFFAKPSEDRGLTPPSIQSTTKDFFAVTLSGKVEIIIGFDAFQATPLEASDQMDPLAIHALEWSAWPRIGESPGSSSSISRRTGDAHAFKGDSKQCGDKPQDVEWRSSFEHAKIPFHWSTPLPKNGLLAHYVPAFTVGTVPFLKTSYASQFDEKSRKLYFAPTRSLLGAPDGRGAWDTTKEPEGNGVYEVMVRARDWWGNEGCFGSLVTIRN
;
A
#
# COMPACT_ATOMS: atom_id res chain seq x y z
N MET A 1 33.24 35.29 71.01
CA MET A 1 34.32 34.27 70.98
C MET A 1 33.64 32.94 70.67
N ALA A 2 33.57 32.53 69.40
CA ALA A 2 34.59 31.79 68.66
C ALA A 2 34.33 30.27 68.68
N ARG A 3 34.12 29.70 67.47
CA ARG A 3 34.21 28.27 67.10
C ARG A 3 33.03 27.44 67.68
N ILE A 4 32.36 26.49 67.00
CA ILE A 4 32.76 25.43 66.08
C ILE A 4 31.47 24.96 65.38
N VAL A 5 31.24 25.24 64.08
CA VAL A 5 30.41 24.38 63.18
C VAL A 5 30.84 24.69 61.75
N ALA A 6 31.95 24.13 61.30
CA ALA A 6 32.43 24.31 59.92
C ALA A 6 33.09 23.09 59.24
N PRO A 7 33.43 21.95 59.91
CA PRO A 7 34.01 20.82 59.18
C PRO A 7 33.01 19.68 58.87
N ALA A 8 31.78 19.67 59.39
CA ALA A 8 30.84 18.56 59.17
C ALA A 8 30.05 18.66 57.85
N LEU A 9 29.83 19.88 57.33
CA LEU A 9 29.03 20.08 56.11
C LEU A 9 29.82 19.81 54.81
N LEU A 10 31.13 20.00 54.83
CA LEU A 10 32.00 19.78 53.67
C LEU A 10 32.34 18.29 53.43
N PHE A 11 32.28 17.44 54.46
CA PHE A 11 32.54 16.00 54.33
C PHE A 11 31.33 15.22 53.80
N LEU A 12 30.10 15.70 54.07
CA LEU A 12 28.86 15.12 53.55
C LEU A 12 28.63 15.44 52.06
N LEU A 13 29.09 16.61 51.59
CA LEU A 13 29.03 16.98 50.17
C LEU A 13 30.07 16.24 49.31
N SER A 14 31.25 15.88 49.86
CA SER A 14 32.25 15.09 49.13
C SER A 14 31.86 13.61 48.98
N LEU A 15 31.13 13.04 49.93
CA LEU A 15 30.66 11.63 49.84
C LEU A 15 29.47 11.46 48.87
N LEU A 16 28.66 12.50 48.69
CA LEU A 16 27.56 12.50 47.72
C LEU A 16 28.03 12.65 46.26
N HIS A 17 29.17 13.29 46.01
CA HIS A 17 29.77 13.35 44.66
C HIS A 17 30.59 12.11 44.28
N LEU A 18 31.16 11.38 45.25
CA LEU A 18 31.93 10.16 44.97
C LEU A 18 31.05 8.91 44.73
N SER A 19 29.84 8.86 45.28
CA SER A 19 28.89 7.75 45.03
C SER A 19 28.17 7.86 43.68
N PHE A 20 27.96 9.08 43.16
CA PHE A 20 27.41 9.27 41.81
C PHE A 20 28.44 9.04 40.70
N ALA A 21 29.73 9.28 40.97
CA ALA A 21 30.80 9.05 39.99
C ALA A 21 31.17 7.56 39.81
N ARG A 22 30.97 6.71 40.83
CA ARG A 22 31.29 5.26 40.73
C ARG A 22 30.20 4.40 40.09
N GLN A 23 28.95 4.85 40.07
CA GLN A 23 27.86 4.12 39.42
C GLN A 23 27.75 4.42 37.91
N TRP A 24 28.53 5.39 37.41
CA TRP A 24 28.56 5.78 36.01
C TRP A 24 29.74 5.19 35.21
N LEU A 25 30.66 4.48 35.87
CA LEU A 25 31.91 3.97 35.26
C LEU A 25 32.02 2.43 35.16
N SER A 26 30.94 1.65 35.39
CA SER A 26 30.95 0.18 35.24
C SER A 26 30.09 -0.39 34.10
N THR A 27 29.54 0.46 33.24
CA THR A 27 28.87 0.05 31.99
C THR A 27 29.53 0.71 30.78
N GLN A 28 30.85 0.57 30.65
CA GLN A 28 31.51 0.78 29.37
C GLN A 28 31.44 -0.54 28.58
N ARG A 29 30.38 -0.66 27.78
CA ARG A 29 30.40 -1.54 26.60
C ARG A 29 31.50 -1.05 25.66
N PRO A 30 32.16 -1.94 24.89
CA PRO A 30 33.18 -1.53 23.94
C PRO A 30 32.64 -0.48 22.97
N PHE A 31 33.44 0.57 22.80
CA PHE A 31 33.21 1.68 21.88
C PHE A 31 33.15 1.11 20.45
N ILE A 32 31.94 0.91 19.94
CA ILE A 32 31.69 0.78 18.50
C ILE A 32 31.71 2.22 17.97
N PRO A 33 32.51 2.55 16.95
CA PRO A 33 32.48 3.90 16.38
C PRO A 33 31.04 4.21 15.99
N LEU A 34 30.55 5.39 16.39
CA LEU A 34 29.29 5.96 15.92
C LEU A 34 29.45 6.19 14.42
N ASP A 35 29.10 5.15 13.68
CA ASP A 35 28.81 5.19 12.27
C ASP A 35 27.77 6.26 12.02
N GLU A 36 27.92 6.89 10.86
CA GLU A 36 27.24 8.08 10.37
C GLU A 36 25.81 8.25 10.92
N GLY A 37 25.51 9.44 11.46
CA GLY A 37 24.15 9.78 11.87
C GLY A 37 23.15 9.45 10.76
N PRO A 38 21.88 9.14 11.08
CA PRO A 38 20.91 8.72 10.08
C PRO A 38 20.94 9.71 8.93
N PRO A 39 21.05 9.23 7.66
CA PRO A 39 21.19 10.11 6.52
C PRO A 39 20.09 11.17 6.57
N PRO A 40 20.40 12.43 6.23
CA PRO A 40 19.41 13.49 6.24
C PRO A 40 18.19 13.01 5.45
N PRO A 41 16.96 13.22 5.98
CA PRO A 41 15.76 12.80 5.26
C PRO A 41 15.81 13.40 3.86
N PRO A 42 15.45 12.64 2.82
CA PRO A 42 15.65 13.07 1.45
C PRO A 42 15.01 14.44 1.22
N SER A 43 15.84 15.36 0.73
CA SER A 43 15.47 16.74 0.38
C SER A 43 14.39 16.74 -0.70
N ILE A 44 13.95 17.91 -1.13
CA ILE A 44 13.01 18.08 -2.25
C ILE A 44 13.48 17.40 -3.56
N ASP A 45 14.73 16.90 -3.61
CA ASP A 45 15.44 16.41 -4.79
C ASP A 45 15.31 14.91 -5.11
N THR A 46 14.53 14.12 -4.36
CA THR A 46 14.46 12.66 -4.58
C THR A 46 13.51 12.15 -5.66
N PHE A 47 12.73 13.01 -6.32
CA PHE A 47 11.95 12.55 -7.47
C PHE A 47 12.82 12.55 -8.71
N LYS A 48 12.91 11.38 -9.35
CA LYS A 48 13.60 11.24 -10.63
C LYS A 48 12.97 12.21 -11.63
N GLU A 49 13.83 12.89 -12.38
CA GLU A 49 13.47 13.85 -13.42
C GLU A 49 12.58 13.22 -14.52
N VAL A 50 12.66 11.91 -14.68
CA VAL A 50 11.84 11.06 -15.56
C VAL A 50 11.39 9.84 -14.76
N GLN A 51 10.11 9.47 -14.89
CA GLN A 51 9.53 8.36 -14.13
C GLN A 51 8.53 7.56 -14.95
N LEU A 52 8.63 6.23 -14.84
CA LEU A 52 7.64 5.30 -15.39
C LEU A 52 6.65 4.89 -14.29
N SER A 53 5.38 4.75 -14.63
CA SER A 53 4.33 4.37 -13.68
C SER A 53 4.41 2.91 -13.20
N HIS A 54 5.24 2.09 -13.87
CA HIS A 54 5.52 0.71 -13.52
C HIS A 54 7.00 0.46 -13.72
N THR A 55 7.66 -0.24 -12.80
CA THR A 55 9.08 -0.61 -12.88
C THR A 55 9.33 -1.81 -11.98
N GLY A 56 10.27 -2.67 -12.34
CA GLY A 56 10.65 -3.83 -11.55
C GLY A 56 9.84 -5.08 -11.91
N ILE A 57 9.79 -6.03 -10.97
CA ILE A 57 9.13 -7.33 -11.13
C ILE A 57 7.74 -7.35 -10.50
N TYR A 58 6.80 -7.97 -11.21
CA TYR A 58 5.42 -8.20 -10.80
C TYR A 58 5.12 -9.71 -10.81
N MET A 59 4.20 -10.17 -9.97
CA MET A 59 3.65 -11.53 -10.06
C MET A 59 2.39 -11.49 -10.93
N GLY A 60 2.36 -12.27 -12.02
CA GLY A 60 1.28 -12.17 -12.99
C GLY A 60 1.33 -10.88 -13.81
N SER A 61 0.17 -10.30 -14.13
CA SER A 61 0.08 -9.09 -14.98
C SER A 61 0.66 -7.86 -14.29
N ILE A 62 1.32 -6.98 -15.05
CA ILE A 62 1.80 -5.67 -14.56
C ILE A 62 0.61 -4.71 -14.28
N LEU A 63 -0.54 -4.99 -14.88
CA LEU A 63 -1.78 -4.25 -14.67
C LEU A 63 -2.69 -5.04 -13.74
N SER A 64 -3.27 -4.38 -12.72
CA SER A 64 -4.34 -5.00 -11.95
C SER A 64 -5.55 -5.29 -12.82
N LYS A 65 -6.38 -6.21 -12.36
CA LYS A 65 -7.63 -6.59 -13.01
C LYS A 65 -8.49 -5.34 -13.21
N ASN A 66 -9.00 -5.15 -14.43
CA ASN A 66 -9.82 -4.00 -14.85
C ASN A 66 -9.10 -2.64 -14.84
N SER A 67 -7.77 -2.59 -14.68
CA SER A 67 -7.02 -1.34 -14.89
C SER A 67 -6.99 -0.94 -16.37
N PRO A 68 -6.90 0.36 -16.67
CA PRO A 68 -6.65 0.81 -18.03
C PRO A 68 -5.41 0.13 -18.62
N PRO A 69 -5.45 -0.31 -19.89
CA PRO A 69 -4.40 -1.13 -20.51
C PRO A 69 -3.18 -0.30 -20.98
N PHE A 70 -2.70 0.63 -20.14
CA PHE A 70 -1.59 1.50 -20.48
C PHE A 70 -0.58 1.71 -19.34
N ILE A 71 0.66 2.01 -19.75
CA ILE A 71 1.75 2.49 -18.89
C ILE A 71 1.94 3.99 -19.14
N SER A 72 2.26 4.76 -18.10
CA SER A 72 2.51 6.19 -18.21
C SER A 72 3.98 6.54 -17.97
N LEU A 73 4.56 7.35 -18.85
CA LEU A 73 5.83 8.03 -18.62
C LEU A 73 5.55 9.48 -18.19
N TYR A 74 6.16 9.90 -17.09
CA TYR A 74 6.10 11.25 -16.55
C TYR A 74 7.47 11.91 -16.69
N VAL A 75 7.44 13.20 -17.02
CA VAL A 75 8.65 13.98 -17.28
C VAL A 75 8.59 15.30 -16.51
N LYS A 76 9.68 15.68 -15.86
CA LYS A 76 9.77 16.93 -15.09
C LYS A 76 9.90 18.16 -16.00
N GLN A 77 8.95 19.07 -15.87
CA GLN A 77 9.06 20.38 -16.50
C GLN A 77 9.56 21.48 -15.56
N PRO A 78 10.17 22.56 -16.11
CA PRO A 78 10.45 22.80 -17.53
C PRO A 78 11.75 22.13 -18.02
N LEU A 79 12.29 21.15 -17.29
CA LEU A 79 13.61 20.59 -17.57
C LEU A 79 13.69 19.84 -18.90
N PHE A 80 12.60 19.26 -19.38
CA PHE A 80 12.58 18.48 -20.62
C PHE A 80 11.40 18.86 -21.53
N ASP A 81 11.60 18.66 -22.83
CA ASP A 81 10.54 18.79 -23.84
C ASP A 81 9.91 17.42 -24.13
N VAL A 82 8.65 17.26 -23.74
CA VAL A 82 7.86 16.03 -23.93
C VAL A 82 7.71 15.64 -25.41
N LYS A 83 7.81 16.61 -26.33
CA LYS A 83 7.69 16.39 -27.79
C LYS A 83 8.93 15.74 -28.39
N THR A 84 10.05 15.78 -27.68
CA THR A 84 11.34 15.24 -28.14
C THR A 84 11.59 13.81 -27.66
N VAL A 85 10.64 13.23 -26.92
CA VAL A 85 10.79 11.89 -26.35
C VAL A 85 10.76 10.85 -27.46
N GLU A 86 11.87 10.15 -27.63
CA GLU A 86 11.96 8.90 -28.39
C GLU A 86 11.93 7.73 -27.40
N VAL A 87 11.07 6.75 -27.65
CA VAL A 87 10.96 5.55 -26.81
C VAL A 87 11.28 4.32 -27.63
N ARG A 88 12.17 3.49 -27.10
CA ARG A 88 12.50 2.20 -27.66
C ARG A 88 12.35 1.13 -26.61
N ALA A 89 11.74 0.01 -26.97
CA ALA A 89 11.66 -1.17 -26.13
C ALA A 89 12.61 -2.24 -26.67
N GLN A 90 13.31 -2.93 -25.78
CA GLN A 90 13.96 -4.18 -26.18
C GLN A 90 12.90 -5.23 -26.48
N LYS A 91 13.20 -6.12 -27.43
CA LYS A 91 12.37 -7.30 -27.67
C LYS A 91 12.18 -8.07 -26.35
N VAL A 92 10.93 -8.44 -26.09
CA VAL A 92 10.58 -9.21 -24.89
C VAL A 92 11.39 -10.48 -24.80
N THR A 93 11.95 -10.72 -23.62
CA THR A 93 12.67 -11.96 -23.31
C THR A 93 11.82 -12.79 -22.36
N ARG A 94 11.58 -14.05 -22.71
CA ARG A 94 10.95 -15.04 -21.85
C ARG A 94 12.02 -16.02 -21.40
N ARG A 95 12.16 -16.21 -20.09
CA ARG A 95 13.17 -17.05 -19.46
C ARG A 95 12.51 -18.09 -18.59
N GLY A 96 12.86 -19.36 -18.77
CA GLY A 96 12.50 -20.42 -17.84
C GLY A 96 13.32 -20.33 -16.56
N TRP A 97 13.02 -21.20 -15.59
CA TRP A 97 13.75 -21.23 -14.31
C TRP A 97 15.26 -21.40 -14.49
N TYR A 98 15.69 -22.30 -15.39
CA TYR A 98 17.11 -22.54 -15.68
C TYR A 98 17.80 -21.31 -16.27
N ASP A 99 17.15 -20.61 -17.20
CA ASP A 99 17.71 -19.40 -17.82
C ASP A 99 17.90 -18.29 -16.78
N VAL A 100 16.98 -18.15 -15.84
CA VAL A 100 17.07 -17.14 -14.78
C VAL A 100 18.19 -17.50 -13.79
N ASN A 101 18.25 -18.74 -13.33
CA ASN A 101 19.19 -19.13 -12.27
C ASN A 101 20.61 -19.40 -12.78
N LEU A 102 20.78 -19.83 -14.03
CA LEU A 102 22.08 -20.22 -14.58
C LEU A 102 22.53 -19.34 -15.76
N GLY A 103 21.60 -18.67 -16.44
CA GLY A 103 21.88 -17.88 -17.64
C GLY A 103 22.19 -16.41 -17.36
N CYS A 104 21.63 -15.83 -16.30
CA CYS A 104 21.82 -14.43 -15.93
C CYS A 104 22.97 -14.24 -14.91
N GLY A 105 23.77 -13.19 -15.09
CA GLY A 105 24.90 -12.83 -14.22
C GLY A 105 26.10 -13.78 -14.26
N GLY A 106 26.09 -14.76 -15.16
CA GLY A 106 27.06 -15.85 -15.20
C GLY A 106 26.79 -16.92 -14.14
N LEU A 107 27.67 -17.92 -14.05
CA LEU A 107 27.50 -19.10 -13.20
C LEU A 107 27.51 -18.83 -11.69
N GLU A 108 27.92 -17.64 -11.25
CA GLU A 108 28.20 -17.35 -9.83
C GLU A 108 27.08 -16.59 -9.10
N THR A 109 26.23 -15.80 -9.79
CA THR A 109 25.20 -14.98 -9.13
C THR A 109 23.78 -15.48 -9.38
N GLY A 110 23.41 -15.77 -10.64
CA GLY A 110 22.06 -16.21 -11.01
C GLY A 110 20.91 -15.29 -10.54
N GLY A 111 19.68 -15.67 -10.88
CA GLY A 111 18.47 -15.10 -10.29
C GLY A 111 17.92 -13.86 -11.00
N VAL A 112 16.77 -13.39 -10.51
CA VAL A 112 16.00 -12.31 -11.13
C VAL A 112 16.77 -10.99 -11.20
N GLU A 113 17.48 -10.61 -10.13
CA GLU A 113 18.27 -9.36 -10.11
C GLU A 113 19.48 -9.42 -11.05
N ALA A 114 20.05 -10.60 -11.26
CA ALA A 114 21.09 -10.76 -12.26
C ALA A 114 20.51 -10.52 -13.67
N CYS A 115 19.31 -11.02 -13.95
CA CYS A 115 18.64 -10.78 -15.22
C CYS A 115 18.31 -9.30 -15.43
N GLU A 116 17.82 -8.61 -14.39
CA GLU A 116 17.59 -7.15 -14.44
C GLU A 116 18.88 -6.39 -14.79
N LYS A 117 19.99 -6.69 -14.09
CA LYS A 117 21.28 -6.05 -14.34
C LYS A 117 21.78 -6.30 -15.77
N ASP A 118 21.66 -7.53 -16.26
CA ASP A 118 22.08 -7.89 -17.62
C ASP A 118 21.22 -7.20 -18.68
N ASP A 119 19.90 -7.16 -18.49
CA ASP A 119 18.95 -6.50 -19.40
C ASP A 119 19.22 -4.99 -19.48
N ILE A 120 19.41 -4.32 -18.33
CA ILE A 120 19.74 -2.89 -18.27
C ILE A 120 21.11 -2.61 -18.89
N LYS A 121 22.12 -3.44 -18.58
CA LYS A 121 23.47 -3.28 -19.14
C LYS A 121 23.45 -3.43 -20.65
N LYS A 122 22.72 -4.42 -21.17
CA LYS A 122 22.52 -4.61 -22.61
C LYS A 122 21.89 -3.37 -23.25
N ALA A 123 20.78 -2.87 -22.68
CA ALA A 123 20.10 -1.67 -23.17
C ALA A 123 20.99 -0.42 -23.17
N SER A 124 21.88 -0.32 -22.19
CA SER A 124 22.85 0.78 -22.07
C SER A 124 23.99 0.69 -23.10
N SER A 125 24.36 -0.53 -23.50
CA SER A 125 25.46 -0.80 -24.44
C SER A 125 25.08 -0.71 -25.91
N ASP A 126 23.77 -0.69 -26.24
CA ASP A 126 23.18 -0.74 -27.59
C ASP A 126 23.47 0.49 -28.50
N SER A 127 24.53 1.26 -28.21
CA SER A 127 25.06 2.33 -29.07
C SER A 127 25.87 1.83 -30.29
N THR A 128 26.12 0.51 -30.39
CA THR A 128 26.82 -0.13 -31.53
C THR A 128 25.84 -0.78 -32.52
N SER A 129 26.05 -0.52 -33.81
CA SER A 129 25.12 -0.78 -34.94
C SER A 129 24.64 -2.23 -35.14
N SER A 130 25.22 -3.24 -34.48
CA SER A 130 24.84 -4.65 -34.66
C SER A 130 23.65 -5.12 -33.83
N MET A 131 23.19 -4.34 -32.82
CA MET A 131 22.07 -4.71 -31.93
C MET A 131 20.77 -3.93 -32.24
N ALA A 132 20.79 -3.00 -33.20
CA ALA A 132 19.63 -2.15 -33.54
C ALA A 132 18.39 -2.94 -34.03
N SER A 133 18.57 -4.18 -34.50
CA SER A 133 17.47 -5.06 -34.92
C SER A 133 16.66 -5.67 -33.77
N GLN A 134 17.10 -5.49 -32.51
CA GLN A 134 16.41 -5.99 -31.31
C GLN A 134 15.61 -4.92 -30.57
N LEU A 135 15.58 -3.69 -31.09
CA LEU A 135 14.84 -2.57 -30.53
C LEU A 135 13.58 -2.31 -31.37
N GLU A 136 12.46 -2.17 -30.69
CA GLU A 136 11.19 -1.76 -31.27
C GLU A 136 10.91 -0.30 -30.90
N ASP A 137 10.65 0.54 -31.90
CA ASP A 137 10.23 1.92 -31.66
C ASP A 137 8.80 1.93 -31.10
N CYS A 138 8.64 2.57 -29.95
CA CYS A 138 7.35 2.74 -29.30
C CYS A 138 6.86 4.16 -29.49
N LYS A 139 5.65 4.31 -30.04
CA LYS A 139 5.01 5.62 -30.19
C LYS A 139 3.99 5.77 -29.06
N PRO A 140 3.92 6.93 -28.39
CA PRO A 140 2.88 7.14 -27.40
C PRO A 140 1.51 7.13 -28.08
N TYR A 141 0.57 6.37 -27.51
CA TYR A 141 -0.83 6.39 -27.93
C TYR A 141 -1.46 7.78 -27.72
N LYS A 142 -1.08 8.46 -26.63
CA LYS A 142 -1.56 9.80 -26.27
C LYS A 142 -0.46 10.58 -25.53
N ILE A 143 -0.31 11.86 -25.87
CA ILE A 143 0.55 12.82 -25.15
C ILE A 143 -0.36 13.84 -24.46
N ILE A 144 -0.16 14.05 -23.17
CA ILE A 144 -0.93 15.00 -22.37
C ILE A 144 0.03 16.07 -21.90
N GLU A 145 0.17 17.12 -22.72
CA GLU A 145 1.15 18.20 -22.49
C GLU A 145 0.89 18.90 -21.16
N SER A 146 -0.36 19.18 -20.79
CA SER A 146 -0.69 19.83 -19.52
C SER A 146 -0.24 19.06 -18.27
N GLN A 147 0.03 17.76 -18.40
CA GLN A 147 0.43 16.87 -17.32
C GLN A 147 1.84 16.31 -17.50
N TRP A 148 2.54 16.67 -18.58
CA TRP A 148 3.88 16.17 -18.90
C TRP A 148 3.95 14.64 -18.91
N ARG A 149 2.91 14.04 -19.50
CA ARG A 149 2.67 12.59 -19.47
C ARG A 149 2.51 12.01 -20.87
N LEU A 150 3.10 10.84 -21.10
CA LEU A 150 2.92 10.03 -22.30
C LEU A 150 2.30 8.69 -21.91
N LEU A 151 1.33 8.21 -22.70
CA LEU A 151 0.64 6.94 -22.48
C LEU A 151 1.04 5.90 -23.53
N PHE A 152 1.35 4.68 -23.08
CA PHE A 152 1.74 3.55 -23.94
C PHE A 152 0.81 2.36 -23.69
N THR A 153 0.15 1.89 -24.75
CA THR A 153 -0.64 0.64 -24.82
C THR A 153 0.16 -0.46 -25.53
N ALA A 154 -0.33 -1.70 -25.45
CA ALA A 154 0.18 -2.83 -26.22
C ALA A 154 0.19 -2.57 -27.74
N GLU A 155 -0.79 -1.84 -28.28
CA GLU A 155 -0.84 -1.48 -29.70
C GLU A 155 0.22 -0.44 -30.08
N SER A 156 0.44 0.54 -29.20
CA SER A 156 1.37 1.64 -29.42
C SER A 156 2.85 1.26 -29.18
N CYS A 157 3.06 0.18 -28.41
CA CYS A 157 4.35 -0.39 -28.06
C CYS A 157 4.20 -1.92 -27.95
N PRO A 158 4.31 -2.67 -29.07
CA PRO A 158 4.05 -4.12 -29.13
C PRO A 158 4.87 -4.95 -28.14
N ALA A 159 6.11 -4.54 -27.85
CA ALA A 159 6.94 -5.14 -26.80
C ALA A 159 6.28 -5.15 -25.40
N LEU A 160 5.28 -4.32 -25.13
CA LEU A 160 4.55 -4.37 -23.85
C LEU A 160 3.43 -5.40 -23.83
N ALA A 161 2.96 -5.88 -24.99
CA ALA A 161 1.80 -6.76 -25.06
C ALA A 161 1.92 -8.01 -24.16
N PRO A 162 3.04 -8.75 -24.13
CA PRO A 162 3.17 -9.94 -23.27
C PRO A 162 3.18 -9.66 -21.77
N LEU A 163 3.44 -8.41 -21.37
CA LEU A 163 3.48 -7.98 -19.98
C LEU A 163 2.15 -7.38 -19.52
N LEU A 164 1.38 -6.80 -20.44
CA LEU A 164 0.06 -6.21 -20.18
C LEU A 164 -1.07 -7.25 -20.29
N ASP A 165 -0.86 -8.34 -21.03
CA ASP A 165 -1.86 -9.38 -21.21
C ASP A 165 -1.72 -10.49 -20.14
N SER A 166 -2.71 -10.57 -19.25
CA SER A 166 -2.80 -11.62 -18.23
C SER A 166 -3.10 -13.02 -18.82
N LYS A 167 -3.50 -13.11 -20.09
CA LYS A 167 -3.89 -14.38 -20.75
C LYS A 167 -2.77 -15.01 -21.57
N SER A 168 -1.58 -14.42 -21.60
CA SER A 168 -0.42 -14.96 -22.33
C SER A 168 0.33 -16.06 -21.55
N ALA A 169 -0.29 -16.63 -20.50
CA ALA A 169 0.31 -17.67 -19.69
C ALA A 169 0.54 -18.94 -20.53
N THR A 170 1.81 -19.33 -20.64
CA THR A 170 2.24 -20.62 -21.16
C THR A 170 2.07 -21.68 -20.09
N ASN A 171 2.01 -22.98 -20.45
CA ASN A 171 1.95 -24.09 -19.49
C ASN A 171 3.13 -24.15 -18.50
N GLU A 172 4.22 -23.41 -18.75
CA GLU A 172 5.43 -23.38 -17.93
C GLU A 172 5.62 -22.02 -17.26
N SER A 173 6.11 -22.04 -16.01
CA SER A 173 6.47 -20.84 -15.26
C SER A 173 7.66 -20.14 -15.91
N SER A 174 7.53 -18.83 -16.16
CA SER A 174 8.57 -18.05 -16.83
C SER A 174 8.62 -16.60 -16.37
N LEU A 175 9.84 -16.05 -16.37
CA LEU A 175 10.08 -14.62 -16.22
C LEU A 175 10.01 -13.97 -17.60
N VAL A 176 9.02 -13.10 -17.80
CA VAL A 176 8.88 -12.28 -19.00
C VAL A 176 9.39 -10.89 -18.67
N SER A 177 10.36 -10.37 -19.41
CA SER A 177 10.91 -9.03 -19.17
C SER A 177 11.22 -8.24 -20.44
N THR A 178 11.26 -6.91 -20.29
CA THR A 178 11.75 -5.97 -21.30
C THR A 178 12.38 -4.75 -20.63
N THR A 179 13.25 -4.05 -21.36
CA THR A 179 13.80 -2.76 -20.96
C THR A 179 13.26 -1.67 -21.87
N LEU A 180 12.61 -0.67 -21.29
CA LEU A 180 12.24 0.56 -21.98
C LEU A 180 13.35 1.58 -21.87
N SER A 181 13.78 2.11 -23.02
CA SER A 181 14.79 3.15 -23.15
C SER A 181 14.13 4.43 -23.64
N PHE A 182 14.25 5.49 -22.86
CA PHE A 182 13.70 6.80 -23.15
C PHE A 182 14.85 7.74 -23.46
N ASP A 183 14.81 8.34 -24.64
CA ASP A 183 15.77 9.34 -25.07
C ASP A 183 15.04 10.70 -25.19
N ILE A 184 15.47 11.67 -24.39
CA ILE A 184 14.75 12.94 -24.21
C ILE A 184 15.70 14.14 -24.21
N GLN A 185 15.27 15.25 -24.81
CA GLN A 185 16.02 16.50 -24.80
C GLN A 185 15.77 17.27 -23.50
N ARG A 186 16.83 17.47 -22.70
CA ARG A 186 16.83 18.46 -21.63
C ARG A 186 16.85 19.86 -22.26
N VAL A 187 16.00 20.76 -21.77
CA VAL A 187 15.91 22.15 -22.23
C VAL A 187 17.10 22.97 -21.74
N PHE A 188 17.52 22.77 -20.47
CA PHE A 188 18.65 23.50 -19.90
C PHE A 188 19.44 22.68 -18.85
N PRO A 189 20.78 22.50 -19.01
CA PRO A 189 21.53 22.74 -20.26
C PRO A 189 21.00 21.84 -21.39
N ALA A 190 21.08 22.32 -22.63
CA ALA A 190 20.62 21.55 -23.79
C ALA A 190 21.50 20.29 -23.97
N ARG A 191 21.02 19.16 -23.49
CA ARG A 191 21.66 17.85 -23.65
C ARG A 191 20.62 16.76 -23.79
N ARG A 192 20.97 15.74 -24.55
CA ARG A 192 20.15 14.56 -24.75
C ARG A 192 20.44 13.56 -23.63
N GLU A 193 19.41 13.11 -22.93
CA GLU A 193 19.53 12.19 -21.79
C GLU A 193 18.84 10.86 -22.10
N LYS A 194 19.47 9.76 -21.70
CA LYS A 194 18.90 8.41 -21.84
C LYS A 194 18.57 7.83 -20.48
N HIS A 195 17.36 7.30 -20.35
CA HIS A 195 16.84 6.66 -19.14
C HIS A 195 16.38 5.25 -19.47
N HIS A 196 16.74 4.27 -18.64
CA HIS A 196 16.38 2.86 -18.83
C HIS A 196 15.52 2.37 -17.66
N PHE A 197 14.43 1.68 -17.98
CA PHE A 197 13.52 1.09 -16.99
C PHE A 197 13.27 -0.37 -17.34
N TRP A 198 13.55 -1.26 -16.39
CA TRP A 198 13.28 -2.67 -16.51
C TRP A 198 11.86 -2.98 -16.02
N LEU A 199 11.15 -3.79 -16.80
CA LEU A 199 9.81 -4.27 -16.52
C LEU A 199 9.83 -5.79 -16.59
N ALA A 200 9.30 -6.46 -15.58
CA ALA A 200 9.18 -7.91 -15.60
C ALA A 200 7.91 -8.44 -14.94
N SER A 201 7.46 -9.57 -15.43
CA SER A 201 6.31 -10.33 -14.96
C SER A 201 6.74 -11.77 -14.74
N LEU A 202 6.57 -12.29 -13.53
CA LEU A 202 6.68 -13.71 -13.24
C LEU A 202 5.33 -14.35 -13.56
N GLN A 203 5.25 -15.04 -14.69
CA GLN A 203 4.07 -15.78 -15.13
C GLN A 203 4.19 -17.22 -14.62
N ARG A 204 3.16 -17.71 -13.92
CA ARG A 204 3.11 -19.09 -13.44
C ARG A 204 2.45 -19.97 -14.51
N GLY A 205 2.99 -21.17 -14.69
CA GLY A 205 2.72 -22.01 -15.85
C GLY A 205 1.31 -22.60 -15.92
N SER A 206 0.70 -22.86 -14.78
CA SER A 206 -0.62 -23.48 -14.72
C SER A 206 -1.56 -22.62 -13.90
N ASP A 207 -2.77 -22.37 -14.42
CA ASP A 207 -3.86 -21.83 -13.61
C ASP A 207 -4.35 -22.87 -12.56
N ASP A 208 -3.93 -24.13 -12.68
CA ASP A 208 -4.22 -25.15 -11.69
C ASP A 208 -3.35 -24.98 -10.43
N ALA A 209 -4.00 -24.61 -9.35
CA ALA A 209 -3.43 -24.52 -8.01
C ALA A 209 -2.74 -25.82 -7.55
N ASP A 210 -3.15 -26.99 -8.06
CA ASP A 210 -2.57 -28.28 -7.69
C ASP A 210 -1.24 -28.56 -8.39
N ASP A 211 -0.93 -27.82 -9.46
CA ASP A 211 0.39 -27.88 -10.08
C ASP A 211 1.44 -27.29 -9.12
N ILE A 212 2.61 -27.92 -9.08
CA ILE A 212 3.78 -27.41 -8.33
C ILE A 212 4.16 -26.02 -8.85
N ASP A 213 4.04 -25.83 -10.16
CA ASP A 213 4.38 -24.58 -10.85
C ASP A 213 3.22 -23.58 -10.92
N GLY A 214 2.04 -23.97 -10.41
CA GLY A 214 0.84 -23.12 -10.37
C GLY A 214 0.88 -22.07 -9.25
N PRO A 215 -0.12 -21.16 -9.19
CA PRO A 215 -0.20 -20.09 -8.20
C PRO A 215 -0.24 -20.64 -6.76
N ALA A 216 0.15 -19.79 -5.80
CA ALA A 216 0.25 -20.18 -4.39
C ALA A 216 -1.12 -20.53 -3.80
N LYS A 217 -1.16 -21.57 -2.96
CA LYS A 217 -2.38 -22.03 -2.28
C LYS A 217 -2.68 -21.21 -1.04
N TRP A 218 -3.96 -21.09 -0.73
CA TRP A 218 -4.42 -20.53 0.53
C TRP A 218 -4.00 -21.40 1.72
N PRO A 219 -3.56 -20.81 2.86
CA PRO A 219 -3.00 -21.57 3.98
C PRO A 219 -4.06 -22.31 4.84
N PHE A 220 -5.31 -21.85 4.87
CA PHE A 220 -6.40 -22.55 5.59
C PHE A 220 -7.28 -23.38 4.67
N ALA A 221 -7.92 -24.41 5.24
CA ALA A 221 -8.92 -25.21 4.55
C ALA A 221 -10.22 -24.42 4.39
N GLY A 222 -10.76 -24.44 3.17
CA GLY A 222 -12.08 -23.88 2.89
C GLY A 222 -12.19 -22.37 2.99
N THR A 223 -13.44 -21.91 3.01
CA THR A 223 -13.71 -20.57 3.52
C THR A 223 -13.79 -20.66 5.04
N ALA A 224 -12.96 -19.91 5.75
CA ALA A 224 -13.16 -19.62 7.17
C ALA A 224 -14.45 -18.80 7.42
N HIS A 225 -15.60 -19.25 6.91
CA HIS A 225 -16.92 -18.65 7.00
C HIS A 225 -17.78 -19.36 8.08
N GLY A 226 -18.57 -18.57 8.79
CA GLY A 226 -19.80 -19.04 9.46
C GLY A 226 -19.65 -19.76 10.81
N GLY A 227 -18.46 -19.78 11.43
CA GLY A 227 -18.27 -20.52 12.69
C GLY A 227 -18.47 -22.04 12.55
N ARG A 228 -18.39 -22.55 11.30
CA ARG A 228 -18.30 -23.98 11.05
C ARG A 228 -16.85 -24.42 11.21
N ASP A 229 -16.67 -25.59 11.81
CA ASP A 229 -15.37 -26.15 12.08
C ASP A 229 -14.67 -26.49 10.75
N SER A 230 -13.53 -25.85 10.46
CA SER A 230 -12.71 -26.16 9.28
C SER A 230 -12.19 -27.61 9.29
N THR A 231 -12.31 -28.34 10.41
CA THR A 231 -12.06 -29.79 10.44
C THR A 231 -13.06 -30.60 9.60
N SER A 232 -14.23 -30.02 9.30
CA SER A 232 -15.24 -30.67 8.46
C SER A 232 -14.97 -30.52 6.96
N GLU A 233 -14.07 -29.61 6.56
CA GLU A 233 -13.71 -29.36 5.17
C GLU A 233 -12.31 -29.88 4.84
N ARG A 234 -12.20 -30.63 3.75
CA ARG A 234 -10.90 -31.11 3.27
C ARG A 234 -10.10 -29.92 2.70
N TYR A 235 -8.86 -29.76 3.14
CA TYR A 235 -7.95 -28.77 2.58
C TYR A 235 -7.73 -29.00 1.08
N THR A 236 -8.04 -28.00 0.27
CA THR A 236 -7.70 -27.94 -1.16
C THR A 236 -6.71 -26.81 -1.48
N GLY A 237 -6.73 -25.74 -0.67
CA GLY A 237 -5.97 -24.51 -0.88
C GLY A 237 -6.44 -23.67 -2.08
N LYS A 238 -7.51 -24.07 -2.79
CA LYS A 238 -8.02 -23.38 -3.99
C LYS A 238 -9.05 -22.30 -3.69
N THR A 239 -9.70 -22.41 -2.53
CA THR A 239 -10.75 -21.48 -2.11
C THR A 239 -10.11 -20.32 -1.36
N PRO A 240 -10.38 -19.06 -1.77
CA PRO A 240 -9.85 -17.91 -1.05
C PRO A 240 -10.26 -17.88 0.42
N ASN A 241 -9.27 -17.65 1.30
CA ASN A 241 -9.56 -17.39 2.70
C ASN A 241 -10.06 -15.96 2.87
N ARG A 242 -10.84 -15.73 3.93
CA ARG A 242 -11.33 -14.39 4.25
C ARG A 242 -10.20 -13.51 4.77
N ILE A 243 -10.04 -12.34 4.17
CA ILE A 243 -8.99 -11.38 4.52
C ILE A 243 -9.56 -10.32 5.47
N ALA A 244 -8.88 -10.11 6.59
CA ALA A 244 -9.20 -9.16 7.66
C ALA A 244 -8.41 -7.84 7.55
N GLY A 245 -7.46 -7.76 6.63
CA GLY A 245 -6.73 -6.53 6.28
C GLY A 245 -5.75 -6.78 5.12
N LEU A 246 -5.47 -5.75 4.33
CA LEU A 246 -4.54 -5.79 3.21
C LEU A 246 -3.21 -5.11 3.52
N MET A 247 -2.19 -5.43 2.72
CA MET A 247 -0.86 -4.81 2.81
C MET A 247 -0.96 -3.28 2.77
N GLN A 248 -1.91 -2.76 2.00
CA GLN A 248 -2.17 -1.33 1.89
C GLN A 248 -3.04 -0.72 2.99
N ASP A 249 -3.47 -1.46 4.01
CA ASP A 249 -4.26 -0.83 5.06
C ASP A 249 -3.32 -0.02 5.97
N PRO A 250 -3.52 1.30 6.10
CA PRO A 250 -2.66 2.13 6.91
C PRO A 250 -3.02 1.93 8.38
N TYR A 251 -2.00 1.68 9.20
CA TYR A 251 -2.10 1.79 10.64
C TYR A 251 -1.95 3.26 11.04
N ILE A 252 -3.04 3.91 11.47
CA ILE A 252 -3.03 5.33 11.89
C ILE A 252 -3.46 5.44 13.36
N PRO A 253 -2.52 5.37 14.31
CA PRO A 253 -2.84 5.41 15.74
C PRO A 253 -3.10 6.85 16.23
N LYS A 254 -3.89 6.99 17.30
CA LYS A 254 -3.95 8.23 18.08
C LYS A 254 -3.22 8.14 19.40
N ALA A 255 -2.66 9.26 19.82
CA ALA A 255 -2.12 9.48 21.13
C ALA A 255 -3.22 9.34 22.20
N ALA A 256 -2.93 8.59 23.26
CA ALA A 256 -3.84 8.40 24.38
C ALA A 256 -4.21 9.71 25.10
N LYS A 257 -3.39 10.76 24.97
CA LYS A 257 -3.60 12.08 25.56
C LYS A 257 -3.27 13.18 24.53
N PRO A 258 -4.21 13.55 23.64
CA PRO A 258 -3.99 14.64 22.70
C PRO A 258 -3.77 15.94 23.47
N SER A 259 -2.84 16.77 23.01
CA SER A 259 -2.65 18.10 23.56
C SER A 259 -3.85 18.99 23.22
N SER A 260 -4.22 19.92 24.10
CA SER A 260 -5.25 20.91 23.78
C SER A 260 -4.74 21.79 22.64
N GLY A 261 -5.48 21.84 21.53
CA GLY A 261 -5.05 22.55 20.32
C GLY A 261 -4.14 21.73 19.38
N ASP A 262 -4.03 20.42 19.58
CA ASP A 262 -3.31 19.53 18.66
C ASP A 262 -3.89 19.64 17.24
N PRO A 263 -3.12 20.14 16.25
CA PRO A 263 -3.59 20.29 14.88
C PRO A 263 -4.01 18.95 14.25
N LEU A 264 -3.42 17.84 14.68
CA LEU A 264 -3.66 16.50 14.15
C LEU A 264 -4.77 15.76 14.88
N ASN A 265 -5.53 16.43 15.76
CA ASN A 265 -6.64 15.85 16.49
C ASN A 265 -6.27 14.54 17.23
N GLY A 266 -5.04 14.48 17.76
CA GLY A 266 -4.50 13.33 18.47
C GLY A 266 -3.84 12.28 17.60
N VAL A 267 -3.77 12.40 16.27
CA VAL A 267 -3.12 11.38 15.43
C VAL A 267 -1.60 11.39 15.62
N ASP A 268 -1.05 10.23 15.96
CA ASP A 268 0.40 10.04 16.13
C ASP A 268 1.03 9.60 14.81
N ILE A 269 1.39 10.58 13.98
CA ILE A 269 2.15 10.37 12.73
C ILE A 269 3.48 9.63 13.00
N GLY A 270 3.98 9.69 14.25
CA GLY A 270 5.13 8.96 14.76
C GLY A 270 5.12 7.47 14.46
N ALA A 271 3.95 6.86 14.56
CA ALA A 271 3.75 5.42 14.52
C ALA A 271 2.81 4.98 13.39
N VAL A 272 2.59 5.85 12.42
CA VAL A 272 1.83 5.51 11.22
C VAL A 272 2.68 4.62 10.32
N SER A 273 2.11 3.51 9.84
CA SER A 273 2.76 2.59 8.92
C SER A 273 1.76 1.93 7.98
N TRP A 274 2.23 1.33 6.88
CA TRP A 274 1.45 0.36 6.13
C TRP A 274 1.49 -1.01 6.83
N ASP A 275 0.59 -1.92 6.48
CA ASP A 275 0.83 -3.34 6.74
C ASP A 275 1.83 -3.90 5.71
N TYR A 276 2.41 -5.06 5.98
CA TYR A 276 3.43 -5.68 5.11
C TYR A 276 2.90 -6.92 4.35
N GLY A 277 1.61 -7.22 4.52
CA GLY A 277 0.97 -8.37 3.92
C GLY A 277 -0.53 -8.41 4.23
N ILE A 278 -1.15 -9.55 3.95
CA ILE A 278 -2.57 -9.76 4.25
C ILE A 278 -2.73 -10.44 5.60
N SER A 279 -3.80 -10.09 6.32
CA SER A 279 -4.20 -10.76 7.56
C SER A 279 -5.39 -11.67 7.29
N ILE A 280 -5.32 -12.93 7.68
CA ILE A 280 -6.39 -13.91 7.55
C ILE A 280 -6.90 -14.22 8.96
N GLU A 281 -8.21 -14.13 9.19
CA GLU A 281 -8.77 -14.43 10.50
C GLU A 281 -8.68 -15.93 10.80
N VAL A 282 -8.17 -16.25 12.00
CA VAL A 282 -8.14 -17.63 12.49
C VAL A 282 -9.54 -17.96 13.02
N PRO A 283 -10.19 -19.05 12.54
CA PRO A 283 -11.46 -19.52 13.10
C PRO A 283 -11.37 -19.67 14.63
N ASN A 284 -12.37 -19.16 15.35
CA ASN A 284 -12.43 -19.29 16.80
C ASN A 284 -13.40 -20.42 17.22
N ASN A 285 -13.15 -21.03 18.38
CA ASN A 285 -14.00 -22.09 18.92
C ASN A 285 -15.28 -21.57 19.61
N GLY A 286 -15.63 -20.29 19.43
CA GLY A 286 -16.72 -19.62 20.14
C GLY A 286 -16.48 -19.47 21.65
N ASN A 287 -17.36 -18.68 22.29
CA ASN A 287 -17.46 -18.58 23.76
C ASN A 287 -18.75 -19.29 24.21
N SER A 288 -18.86 -20.61 24.01
CA SER A 288 -19.93 -21.37 24.65
C SER A 288 -19.62 -21.55 26.14
N SER A 289 -20.65 -21.56 26.98
CA SER A 289 -20.53 -21.90 28.42
C SER A 289 -20.01 -23.31 28.67
N ASP A 290 -20.01 -24.15 27.63
CA ASP A 290 -19.80 -25.60 27.70
C ASP A 290 -18.36 -26.00 27.30
N GLY A 291 -17.47 -25.02 27.07
CA GLY A 291 -16.08 -25.24 26.66
C GLY A 291 -15.88 -25.24 25.14
N PRO A 292 -14.63 -25.14 24.65
CA PRO A 292 -14.35 -25.07 23.21
C PRO A 292 -14.86 -26.32 22.50
N THR A 293 -15.71 -26.15 21.49
CA THR A 293 -16.37 -27.26 20.75
C THR A 293 -15.55 -27.80 19.58
N GLY A 294 -14.28 -27.42 19.45
CA GLY A 294 -13.40 -27.79 18.34
C GLY A 294 -11.92 -27.92 18.77
N PRO A 295 -11.02 -28.38 17.88
CA PRO A 295 -9.60 -28.52 18.20
C PRO A 295 -8.98 -27.17 18.63
N PRO A 296 -7.93 -27.20 19.46
CA PRO A 296 -7.31 -25.97 19.98
C PRO A 296 -6.54 -25.18 18.91
N LEU A 297 -6.12 -25.85 17.83
CA LEU A 297 -5.32 -25.28 16.76
C LEU A 297 -6.02 -25.42 15.40
N GLU A 298 -5.92 -24.37 14.60
CA GLU A 298 -6.25 -24.34 13.19
C GLU A 298 -5.04 -24.80 12.35
N PRO A 299 -5.14 -25.86 11.53
CA PRO A 299 -4.04 -26.31 10.67
C PRO A 299 -3.64 -25.25 9.63
N ILE A 300 -2.34 -24.97 9.50
CA ILE A 300 -1.77 -24.03 8.52
C ILE A 300 -0.92 -24.80 7.51
N HIS A 301 -1.23 -24.64 6.23
CA HIS A 301 -0.52 -25.31 5.14
C HIS A 301 0.42 -24.36 4.39
N ALA A 302 1.50 -24.90 3.83
CA ALA A 302 2.46 -24.17 3.02
C ALA A 302 1.81 -23.67 1.70
N PRO A 303 1.83 -22.36 1.41
CA PRO A 303 1.31 -21.82 0.15
C PRO A 303 2.07 -22.28 -1.09
N VAL A 304 3.37 -22.56 -0.93
CA VAL A 304 4.31 -22.92 -2.01
C VAL A 304 5.23 -24.05 -1.55
N SER A 305 5.81 -24.75 -2.53
CA SER A 305 6.94 -25.64 -2.27
C SER A 305 8.22 -24.82 -2.13
N GLY A 306 9.13 -25.25 -1.27
CA GLY A 306 10.38 -24.51 -1.08
C GLY A 306 11.21 -24.97 0.10
N GLN A 307 12.23 -24.17 0.42
CA GLN A 307 13.07 -24.36 1.59
C GLN A 307 12.63 -23.44 2.73
N ILE A 308 12.60 -23.96 3.95
CA ILE A 308 12.42 -23.17 5.15
C ILE A 308 13.71 -22.40 5.43
N VAL A 309 13.65 -21.08 5.34
CA VAL A 309 14.85 -20.21 5.46
C VAL A 309 14.96 -19.49 6.79
N TYR A 310 13.86 -19.42 7.54
CA TYR A 310 13.85 -18.82 8.88
C TYR A 310 12.65 -19.34 9.68
N VAL A 311 12.88 -19.67 10.95
CA VAL A 311 11.82 -20.01 11.92
C VAL A 311 12.10 -19.24 13.20
N GLY A 312 11.13 -18.45 13.66
CA GLY A 312 11.38 -17.66 14.85
C GLY A 312 10.19 -16.95 15.44
N GLN A 313 10.43 -16.34 16.60
CA GLN A 313 9.46 -15.48 17.26
C GLN A 313 9.41 -14.12 16.58
N TYR A 314 8.22 -13.53 16.54
CA TYR A 314 8.03 -12.14 16.16
C TYR A 314 7.30 -11.37 17.25
N ARG A 315 7.53 -10.06 17.26
CA ARG A 315 6.77 -9.11 18.06
C ARG A 315 6.40 -7.94 17.16
N LEU A 316 5.11 -7.69 17.03
CA LEU A 316 4.59 -6.54 16.32
C LEU A 316 4.00 -5.58 17.36
N ALA A 317 4.62 -4.42 17.51
CA ALA A 317 4.15 -3.41 18.43
C ALA A 317 2.79 -2.86 18.00
N ARG A 318 1.85 -2.71 18.94
CA ARG A 318 0.52 -2.12 18.67
C ARG A 318 0.28 -0.95 19.62
N MET A 319 -0.24 0.15 19.07
CA MET A 319 -0.58 1.33 19.86
C MET A 319 -1.81 1.10 20.75
N PRO A 320 -1.97 1.92 21.82
CA PRO A 320 -0.96 2.83 22.36
C PRO A 320 0.30 2.09 22.84
N ASP A 321 1.48 2.70 22.69
CA ASP A 321 2.80 2.12 22.98
C ASP A 321 3.01 1.92 24.48
N ASN A 322 2.33 0.89 24.99
CA ASN A 322 2.42 0.41 26.36
C ASN A 322 2.81 -1.06 26.40
N HIS A 323 3.14 -1.63 25.24
CA HIS A 323 3.48 -3.03 24.99
C HIS A 323 2.42 -4.07 25.40
N ARG A 324 1.23 -3.63 25.85
CA ARG A 324 0.14 -4.53 26.28
C ARG A 324 -0.66 -5.08 25.10
N ASN A 325 -0.60 -4.38 23.97
CA ASN A 325 -1.32 -4.75 22.74
C ASN A 325 -0.41 -5.44 21.73
N ASP A 326 0.89 -5.59 22.04
CA ASP A 326 1.85 -6.16 21.10
C ASP A 326 1.44 -7.58 20.73
N GLU A 327 1.37 -7.81 19.43
CA GLU A 327 1.15 -9.13 18.90
C GLU A 327 2.45 -9.92 19.01
N ARG A 328 2.37 -11.12 19.57
CA ARG A 328 3.50 -12.04 19.70
C ARG A 328 3.08 -13.41 19.22
N GLY A 329 3.98 -14.07 18.51
CA GLY A 329 3.76 -15.42 18.03
C GLY A 329 5.02 -15.98 17.39
N TRP A 330 4.87 -17.13 16.76
CA TRP A 330 5.87 -17.72 15.91
C TRP A 330 5.54 -17.51 14.45
N GLY A 331 6.57 -17.54 13.63
CA GLY A 331 6.45 -17.49 12.19
C GLY A 331 7.43 -18.44 11.51
N ILE A 332 7.15 -18.69 10.23
CA ILE A 332 8.00 -19.48 9.34
C ILE A 332 8.15 -18.75 8.00
N MET A 333 9.33 -18.84 7.40
CA MET A 333 9.62 -18.30 6.07
C MET A 333 9.93 -19.43 5.10
N ILE A 334 9.21 -19.47 3.98
CA ILE A 334 9.37 -20.46 2.92
C ILE A 334 9.90 -19.75 1.68
N ARG A 335 11.13 -20.05 1.26
CA ARG A 335 11.72 -19.55 0.01
C ARG A 335 11.34 -20.48 -1.13
N ASP A 336 10.68 -19.94 -2.13
CA ASP A 336 10.37 -20.66 -3.36
C ASP A 336 11.57 -20.72 -4.33
N GLU A 337 11.40 -21.47 -5.42
CA GLU A 337 12.44 -21.66 -6.43
C GLU A 337 12.82 -20.38 -7.20
N TRP A 338 11.96 -19.36 -7.22
CA TRP A 338 12.20 -18.07 -7.87
C TRP A 338 12.82 -17.03 -6.93
N GLY A 339 13.07 -17.40 -5.67
CA GLY A 339 13.69 -16.54 -4.67
C GLY A 339 12.71 -15.58 -3.98
N PHE A 340 11.40 -15.83 -4.08
CA PHE A 340 10.40 -15.18 -3.23
C PHE A 340 10.26 -15.91 -1.90
N VAL A 341 10.04 -15.15 -0.84
CA VAL A 341 9.90 -15.66 0.53
C VAL A 341 8.49 -15.41 1.02
N PHE A 342 7.75 -16.50 1.25
CA PHE A 342 6.43 -16.50 1.86
C PHE A 342 6.59 -16.58 3.37
N GLN A 343 6.19 -15.53 4.07
CA GLN A 343 6.28 -15.45 5.52
C GLN A 343 4.88 -15.66 6.13
N LEU A 344 4.74 -16.71 6.93
CA LEU A 344 3.53 -17.02 7.68
C LEU A 344 3.77 -16.67 9.14
N LEU A 345 2.97 -15.76 9.71
CA LEU A 345 3.09 -15.31 11.11
C LEU A 345 1.79 -15.55 11.86
N GLY A 346 1.90 -15.88 13.15
CA GLY A 346 0.75 -16.16 14.01
C GLY A 346 0.60 -17.65 14.31
N LEU A 347 1.65 -18.43 14.05
CA LEU A 347 1.73 -19.84 14.41
C LEU A 347 1.97 -20.00 15.91
N ASP A 348 1.51 -21.14 16.42
CA ASP A 348 1.86 -21.64 17.74
C ASP A 348 3.20 -22.39 17.67
N GLY A 349 4.15 -22.02 18.52
CA GLY A 349 5.52 -22.53 18.47
C GLY A 349 5.63 -24.03 18.69
N ASP A 350 4.78 -24.59 19.55
CA ASP A 350 4.80 -26.02 19.88
C ASP A 350 4.19 -26.88 18.75
N SER A 351 3.55 -26.23 17.77
CA SER A 351 2.90 -26.90 16.64
C SER A 351 3.74 -26.94 15.37
N LEU A 352 4.88 -26.24 15.33
CA LEU A 352 5.75 -26.15 14.16
C LEU A 352 6.32 -27.52 13.78
N ARG A 353 6.27 -27.85 12.50
CA ARG A 353 6.70 -29.16 11.99
C ARG A 353 8.07 -29.17 11.30
N PHE A 354 8.59 -27.99 10.99
CA PHE A 354 9.81 -27.82 10.21
C PHE A 354 10.81 -26.92 10.94
N GLN A 355 12.09 -27.10 10.59
CA GLN A 355 13.22 -26.31 11.04
C GLN A 355 13.88 -25.62 9.85
N GLU A 356 14.77 -24.67 10.14
CA GLU A 356 15.56 -24.00 9.10
C GLU A 356 16.41 -25.00 8.31
N GLY A 357 16.37 -24.89 6.98
CA GLY A 357 17.04 -25.79 6.04
C GLY A 357 16.14 -26.90 5.47
N ASP A 358 15.04 -27.24 6.15
CA ASP A 358 14.10 -28.27 5.70
C ASP A 358 13.42 -27.88 4.38
N SER A 359 13.04 -28.87 3.59
CA SER A 359 12.20 -28.68 2.40
C SER A 359 10.74 -28.99 2.74
N VAL A 360 9.83 -28.20 2.21
CA VAL A 360 8.38 -28.35 2.39
C VAL A 360 7.67 -28.39 1.05
N GLY A 361 6.66 -29.26 0.94
CA GLY A 361 5.80 -29.32 -0.23
C GLY A 361 4.63 -28.32 -0.17
N LYS A 362 4.22 -27.81 -1.33
CA LYS A 362 3.00 -27.01 -1.48
C LYS A 362 1.78 -27.76 -0.92
N GLY A 363 1.06 -27.11 -0.01
CA GLY A 363 -0.11 -27.68 0.68
C GLY A 363 0.22 -28.61 1.85
N GLU A 364 1.49 -28.78 2.21
CA GLU A 364 1.89 -29.55 3.38
C GLU A 364 1.64 -28.77 4.69
N LEU A 365 1.30 -29.48 5.76
CA LEU A 365 1.01 -28.89 7.07
C LEU A 365 2.30 -28.37 7.73
N VAL A 366 2.43 -27.06 7.90
CA VAL A 366 3.63 -26.43 8.51
C VAL A 366 3.51 -26.19 10.01
N GLY A 367 2.28 -26.07 10.51
CA GLY A 367 1.98 -25.90 11.93
C GLY A 367 0.52 -25.58 12.16
N GLY A 368 0.19 -24.93 13.26
CA GLY A 368 -1.17 -24.48 13.55
C GLY A 368 -1.24 -23.13 14.25
N ALA A 369 -2.37 -22.43 14.09
CA ALA A 369 -2.68 -21.20 14.81
C ALA A 369 -3.67 -21.48 15.94
N SER A 370 -3.46 -20.88 17.11
CA SER A 370 -4.40 -21.00 18.22
C SER A 370 -5.79 -20.47 17.86
N ARG A 371 -6.82 -21.31 17.98
CA ARG A 371 -8.24 -20.93 17.90
C ARG A 371 -8.76 -20.26 19.18
N THR A 372 -7.92 -20.19 20.22
CA THR A 372 -8.24 -19.50 21.47
C THR A 372 -8.16 -17.98 21.28
N LEU A 373 -9.22 -17.27 21.71
CA LEU A 373 -9.27 -15.81 21.69
C LEU A 373 -8.11 -15.18 22.47
N LEU A 374 -7.64 -14.02 22.00
CA LEU A 374 -6.61 -13.23 22.69
C LEU A 374 -7.08 -12.70 24.05
N SER A 375 -8.39 -12.58 24.28
CA SER A 375 -8.99 -12.10 25.52
C SER A 375 -10.27 -12.85 25.86
N ARG A 376 -10.49 -13.09 27.17
CA ARG A 376 -11.74 -13.65 27.72
C ARG A 376 -12.85 -12.59 27.87
N GLU A 377 -12.52 -11.31 27.76
CA GLU A 377 -13.49 -10.23 27.82
C GLU A 377 -14.29 -10.16 26.49
N PRO A 378 -15.63 -10.04 26.54
CA PRO A 378 -16.44 -9.95 25.32
C PRO A 378 -16.05 -8.71 24.49
N PRO A 379 -16.22 -8.75 23.15
CA PRO A 379 -16.04 -7.56 22.30
C PRO A 379 -16.85 -6.39 22.86
N CYS A 380 -16.23 -5.21 22.93
CA CYS A 380 -16.92 -4.02 23.44
C CYS A 380 -18.09 -3.67 22.51
N ARG A 381 -19.33 -3.86 22.95
CA ARG A 381 -20.53 -3.53 22.16
C ARG A 381 -20.87 -2.04 22.16
N HIS A 382 -20.23 -1.25 23.03
CA HIS A 382 -20.29 0.20 22.97
C HIS A 382 -19.30 0.69 21.92
N LYS A 383 -19.69 1.65 21.07
CA LYS A 383 -18.75 2.41 20.22
C LYS A 383 -17.56 2.79 21.12
N PRO A 384 -16.35 2.25 20.93
CA PRO A 384 -15.24 2.67 21.79
C PRO A 384 -15.00 4.20 21.64
N ALA A 385 -14.03 4.83 22.30
CA ALA A 385 -13.62 6.22 21.99
C ALA A 385 -12.15 6.21 21.57
N ASP A 386 -11.76 6.94 20.51
CA ASP A 386 -10.35 7.13 20.14
C ASP A 386 -9.99 8.64 20.17
N PRO A 387 -9.18 9.07 21.16
CA PRO A 387 -8.53 8.26 22.19
C PRO A 387 -9.51 7.69 23.23
N PRO A 388 -9.14 6.59 23.92
CA PRO A 388 -9.90 6.10 25.06
C PRO A 388 -10.07 7.24 26.08
N LYS A 389 -11.29 7.40 26.62
CA LYS A 389 -11.50 8.35 27.72
C LYS A 389 -10.63 7.91 28.90
N MET A 390 -10.02 8.90 29.56
CA MET A 390 -8.87 8.77 30.48
C MET A 390 -9.08 7.92 31.74
N ASP A 391 -10.24 7.29 31.94
CA ASP A 391 -10.56 6.44 33.09
C ASP A 391 -10.50 4.92 32.80
N ASP A 392 -10.33 4.49 31.55
CA ASP A 392 -10.32 3.07 31.22
C ASP A 392 -8.94 2.41 31.38
N LYS A 393 -8.55 2.15 32.65
CA LYS A 393 -7.50 1.17 32.95
C LYS A 393 -7.85 -0.26 32.47
N SER A 394 -9.08 -0.49 32.00
CA SER A 394 -9.66 -1.78 31.61
C SER A 394 -9.90 -1.96 30.10
N ARG A 395 -9.91 -0.91 29.27
CA ARG A 395 -10.23 -1.08 27.83
C ARG A 395 -8.98 -1.35 27.00
N ARG A 396 -8.68 -2.65 26.86
CA ARG A 396 -7.76 -3.19 25.86
C ARG A 396 -8.26 -2.80 24.46
N TYR A 397 -7.35 -2.40 23.57
CA TYR A 397 -7.65 -2.07 22.17
C TYR A 397 -8.48 -3.20 21.52
N PRO A 398 -9.41 -2.92 20.60
CA PRO A 398 -10.41 -3.89 20.14
C PRO A 398 -9.88 -5.07 19.29
N PHE A 399 -8.59 -5.13 18.94
CA PHE A 399 -8.01 -6.26 18.21
C PHE A 399 -7.99 -7.53 19.09
N ARG A 400 -9.09 -8.28 19.12
CA ARG A 400 -9.29 -9.44 20.00
C ARG A 400 -9.40 -10.77 19.26
N ARG A 401 -9.09 -10.80 17.95
CA ARG A 401 -9.03 -12.01 17.14
C ARG A 401 -7.59 -12.41 16.84
N ARG A 402 -7.36 -13.72 16.75
CA ARG A 402 -6.10 -14.28 16.26
C ARG A 402 -6.08 -14.13 14.74
N LEU A 403 -4.94 -13.71 14.21
CA LEU A 403 -4.74 -13.52 12.78
C LEU A 403 -3.54 -14.36 12.36
N LEU A 404 -3.65 -14.99 11.19
CA LEU A 404 -2.51 -15.47 10.43
C LEU A 404 -2.12 -14.36 9.46
N ARG A 405 -0.89 -13.86 9.53
CA ARG A 405 -0.38 -12.90 8.55
C ARG A 405 0.38 -13.66 7.46
N LEU A 406 0.07 -13.35 6.21
CA LEU A 406 0.80 -13.80 5.04
C LEU A 406 1.50 -12.60 4.40
N LEU A 407 2.82 -12.65 4.34
CA LEU A 407 3.66 -11.67 3.68
C LEU A 407 4.42 -12.36 2.56
N ILE A 408 4.69 -11.63 1.48
CA ILE A 408 5.56 -12.11 0.40
C ILE A 408 6.63 -11.06 0.20
N ALA A 409 7.89 -11.48 0.21
CA ALA A 409 9.01 -10.57 0.07
C ALA A 409 10.18 -11.17 -0.67
N ARG A 410 11.10 -10.32 -1.13
CA ARG A 410 12.44 -10.71 -1.56
C ARG A 410 13.50 -10.05 -0.70
N PRO A 411 14.59 -10.75 -0.34
CA PRO A 411 15.65 -10.17 0.46
C PRO A 411 16.43 -9.14 -0.34
N ASP A 412 17.10 -8.22 0.34
CA ASP A 412 18.06 -7.34 -0.31
C ASP A 412 19.18 -8.19 -0.94
N PRO A 413 19.58 -7.95 -2.20
CA PRO A 413 20.63 -8.73 -2.86
C PRO A 413 22.00 -8.67 -2.18
N SER A 414 22.24 -7.68 -1.31
CA SER A 414 23.46 -7.56 -0.51
C SER A 414 23.47 -8.45 0.75
N TRP A 415 22.37 -9.13 1.06
CA TRP A 415 22.30 -10.00 2.22
C TRP A 415 23.05 -11.31 1.99
N HIS A 416 23.87 -11.66 2.99
CA HIS A 416 24.65 -12.90 3.01
C HIS A 416 24.06 -13.93 3.99
N SER A 417 22.96 -13.60 4.64
CA SER A 417 22.27 -14.42 5.65
C SER A 417 20.79 -14.06 5.69
N TRP A 418 19.92 -15.04 5.93
CA TRP A 418 18.50 -14.77 6.18
C TRP A 418 18.30 -13.92 7.44
N LYS A 419 17.34 -13.00 7.36
CA LYS A 419 17.00 -12.05 8.43
C LYS A 419 15.58 -12.32 8.93
N GLY A 420 15.25 -11.79 10.11
CA GLY A 420 13.92 -11.91 10.70
C GLY A 420 12.83 -11.16 9.90
N PHE A 421 11.57 -11.37 10.28
CA PHE A 421 10.38 -10.98 9.51
C PHE A 421 10.23 -9.50 9.16
N TYR A 422 10.80 -8.59 9.96
CA TYR A 422 10.62 -7.15 9.81
C TYR A 422 11.94 -6.38 9.73
N GLU A 423 13.02 -7.06 9.34
CA GLU A 423 14.34 -6.46 9.19
C GLU A 423 14.43 -5.56 7.95
N SER A 424 15.18 -4.47 8.05
CA SER A 424 15.32 -3.50 6.95
C SER A 424 16.06 -4.11 5.78
N GLY A 425 15.46 -4.07 4.59
CA GLY A 425 16.01 -4.65 3.35
C GLY A 425 15.07 -5.65 2.67
N TRP A 426 13.99 -6.08 3.33
CA TRP A 426 12.92 -6.80 2.65
C TRP A 426 12.20 -5.91 1.62
N GLN A 427 11.98 -6.46 0.43
CA GLN A 427 11.14 -5.88 -0.62
C GLN A 427 9.81 -6.65 -0.64
N TYR A 428 8.75 -6.07 -0.08
CA TYR A 428 7.45 -6.74 0.03
C TYR A 428 6.61 -6.61 -1.24
N TYR A 429 5.84 -7.64 -1.55
CA TYR A 429 4.91 -7.73 -2.68
C TYR A 429 3.51 -7.97 -2.16
N ASN A 430 2.49 -7.55 -2.92
CA ASN A 430 1.12 -7.83 -2.53
C ASN A 430 0.87 -9.34 -2.59
N PRO A 431 0.54 -10.01 -1.45
CA PRO A 431 0.35 -11.44 -1.45
C PRO A 431 -0.72 -11.91 -2.44
N LEU A 432 -1.72 -11.09 -2.68
CA LEU A 432 -2.87 -11.39 -3.53
C LEU A 432 -2.49 -11.62 -5.01
N ASP A 433 -1.39 -11.04 -5.49
CA ASP A 433 -0.89 -11.30 -6.85
C ASP A 433 -0.30 -12.71 -7.01
N ALA A 434 0.06 -13.37 -5.91
CA ALA A 434 0.63 -14.72 -5.91
C ALA A 434 -0.40 -15.84 -5.75
N MET A 435 -1.56 -15.55 -5.16
CA MET A 435 -2.49 -16.56 -4.65
C MET A 435 -3.48 -17.05 -5.72
N THR A 436 -4.01 -18.26 -5.52
CA THR A 436 -5.04 -18.85 -6.40
C THR A 436 -6.40 -18.19 -6.16
N TRP A 437 -7.07 -17.73 -7.22
CA TRP A 437 -8.33 -16.99 -7.07
C TRP A 437 -9.61 -17.82 -7.18
N GLY A 438 -9.56 -18.94 -7.90
CA GLY A 438 -10.78 -19.68 -8.27
C GLY A 438 -11.83 -18.75 -8.90
N ASN A 439 -13.10 -18.91 -8.50
CA ASN A 439 -14.24 -18.14 -9.02
C ASN A 439 -14.76 -17.08 -8.03
N PHE A 440 -13.95 -16.67 -7.04
CA PHE A 440 -14.43 -15.76 -6.00
C PHE A 440 -14.65 -14.33 -6.52
N THR A 441 -15.76 -13.71 -6.09
CA THR A 441 -16.05 -12.29 -6.27
C THR A 441 -16.59 -11.73 -4.96
N SER A 442 -16.04 -10.62 -4.48
CA SER A 442 -16.64 -9.88 -3.35
C SER A 442 -17.96 -9.25 -3.79
N VAL A 443 -18.99 -9.32 -2.94
CA VAL A 443 -20.30 -8.66 -3.18
C VAL A 443 -20.36 -7.24 -2.61
N VAL A 444 -19.25 -6.76 -2.05
CA VAL A 444 -19.20 -5.54 -1.24
C VAL A 444 -18.25 -4.52 -1.91
N PRO A 445 -18.77 -3.47 -2.57
CA PRO A 445 -17.94 -2.45 -3.21
C PRO A 445 -17.39 -1.44 -2.20
N PRO A 446 -16.28 -0.72 -2.51
CA PRO A 446 -15.86 0.44 -1.73
C PRO A 446 -16.97 1.50 -1.66
N ASP A 447 -17.43 1.88 -0.46
CA ASP A 447 -18.45 2.92 -0.30
C ASP A 447 -17.83 4.26 0.14
N ALA A 448 -18.12 5.33 -0.61
CA ALA A 448 -17.67 6.68 -0.30
C ALA A 448 -18.55 7.27 0.80
N ASN A 449 -17.95 7.52 1.97
CA ASN A 449 -18.63 7.99 3.16
C ASN A 449 -17.69 8.83 4.06
N PRO A 450 -18.01 10.10 4.41
CA PRO A 450 -19.21 10.83 4.02
C PRO A 450 -19.31 10.99 2.49
N THR A 451 -20.53 11.03 1.99
CA THR A 451 -20.87 11.31 0.58
C THR A 451 -20.58 12.77 0.25
N SER A 452 -19.33 13.19 0.38
CA SER A 452 -18.89 14.57 0.16
C SER A 452 -17.43 14.61 -0.27
N LEU A 453 -17.12 15.46 -1.25
CA LEU A 453 -15.76 15.88 -1.52
C LEU A 453 -15.45 17.12 -0.68
N PHE A 454 -14.23 17.17 -0.16
CA PHE A 454 -13.68 18.34 0.50
C PHE A 454 -12.59 18.91 -0.40
N PHE A 455 -12.56 20.24 -0.54
CA PHE A 455 -11.58 20.94 -1.35
C PHE A 455 -10.73 21.83 -0.45
N ALA A 456 -9.43 21.62 -0.49
CA ALA A 456 -8.45 22.33 0.34
C ALA A 456 -7.37 22.97 -0.52
N LYS A 457 -6.65 23.93 0.07
CA LYS A 457 -5.35 24.33 -0.45
C LYS A 457 -4.34 23.21 -0.16
N PRO A 458 -3.43 22.90 -1.10
CA PRO A 458 -2.43 21.86 -0.89
C PRO A 458 -1.49 22.21 0.26
N SER A 459 -1.06 21.19 1.00
CA SER A 459 -0.07 21.39 2.07
C SER A 459 1.34 21.58 1.50
N GLU A 460 2.08 22.53 2.05
CA GLU A 460 3.48 22.78 1.67
C GLU A 460 4.47 21.79 2.32
N ASP A 461 4.07 21.17 3.43
CA ASP A 461 4.93 20.37 4.31
C ASP A 461 4.79 18.85 4.15
N ARG A 462 4.51 18.39 2.92
CA ARG A 462 4.34 16.97 2.58
C ARG A 462 3.20 16.28 3.35
N GLY A 463 2.13 17.02 3.64
CA GLY A 463 0.93 16.49 4.28
C GLY A 463 1.05 16.26 5.79
N LEU A 464 2.09 16.82 6.43
CA LEU A 464 2.27 16.79 7.89
C LEU A 464 1.36 17.81 8.59
N THR A 465 1.03 18.91 7.93
CA THR A 465 0.05 19.89 8.39
C THR A 465 -1.34 19.44 7.92
N PRO A 466 -2.32 19.33 8.83
CA PRO A 466 -3.70 19.04 8.47
C PRO A 466 -4.22 20.08 7.47
N PRO A 467 -4.77 19.66 6.32
CA PRO A 467 -5.34 20.60 5.37
C PRO A 467 -6.53 21.34 5.99
N SER A 468 -6.63 22.63 5.69
CA SER A 468 -7.81 23.44 6.03
C SER A 468 -8.78 23.42 4.85
N ILE A 469 -9.94 22.81 5.04
CA ILE A 469 -10.94 22.72 3.98
C ILE A 469 -11.57 24.08 3.73
N GLN A 470 -11.57 24.50 2.47
CA GLN A 470 -12.13 25.78 2.03
C GLN A 470 -13.60 25.65 1.67
N SER A 471 -13.96 24.53 1.04
CA SER A 471 -15.32 24.26 0.61
C SER A 471 -15.61 22.76 0.56
N THR A 472 -16.90 22.42 0.63
CA THR A 472 -17.39 21.04 0.54
C THR A 472 -18.57 20.96 -0.41
N THR A 473 -18.85 19.77 -0.93
CA THR A 473 -20.05 19.53 -1.76
C THR A 473 -21.37 19.67 -1.01
N LYS A 474 -21.32 19.85 0.32
CA LYS A 474 -22.49 20.12 1.19
C LYS A 474 -22.69 21.60 1.49
N ASP A 475 -21.79 22.46 1.01
CA ASP A 475 -21.94 23.89 1.22
C ASP A 475 -23.14 24.41 0.43
N PHE A 476 -23.77 25.47 0.96
CA PHE A 476 -24.99 26.05 0.36
C PHE A 476 -24.73 26.75 -0.99
N PHE A 477 -23.48 27.10 -1.27
CA PHE A 477 -23.07 27.79 -2.50
C PHE A 477 -22.29 26.86 -3.41
N ALA A 478 -22.35 27.11 -4.72
CA ALA A 478 -21.56 26.39 -5.71
C ALA A 478 -20.05 26.50 -5.39
N VAL A 479 -19.39 25.35 -5.31
CA VAL A 479 -17.95 25.25 -5.05
C VAL A 479 -17.18 25.96 -6.16
N THR A 480 -16.43 27.00 -5.81
CA THR A 480 -15.58 27.74 -6.76
C THR A 480 -14.10 27.48 -6.44
N LEU A 481 -13.36 27.00 -7.43
CA LEU A 481 -11.97 26.58 -7.33
C LEU A 481 -11.06 27.46 -8.20
N SER A 482 -9.81 27.65 -7.76
CA SER A 482 -8.80 28.44 -8.47
C SER A 482 -7.38 27.99 -8.07
N GLY A 483 -6.48 27.92 -9.05
CA GLY A 483 -5.08 27.54 -8.84
C GLY A 483 -4.89 26.08 -8.43
N LYS A 484 -4.03 25.85 -7.43
CA LYS A 484 -3.76 24.50 -6.92
C LYS A 484 -4.76 24.09 -5.85
N VAL A 485 -5.38 22.93 -6.04
CA VAL A 485 -6.43 22.37 -5.18
C VAL A 485 -6.10 20.94 -4.79
N GLU A 486 -6.33 20.63 -3.51
CA GLU A 486 -6.33 19.27 -2.99
C GLU A 486 -7.77 18.79 -2.82
N ILE A 487 -8.11 17.66 -3.46
CA ILE A 487 -9.38 16.97 -3.26
C ILE A 487 -9.19 15.96 -2.14
N ILE A 488 -10.13 15.90 -1.21
CA ILE A 488 -10.15 14.92 -0.11
C ILE A 488 -11.49 14.20 -0.13
N ILE A 489 -11.46 12.88 -0.01
CA ILE A 489 -12.64 12.01 0.01
C ILE A 489 -12.51 10.99 1.14
N GLY A 490 -13.63 10.68 1.81
CA GLY A 490 -13.69 9.61 2.80
C GLY A 490 -14.30 8.35 2.21
N PHE A 491 -13.71 7.19 2.49
CA PHE A 491 -14.31 5.89 2.24
C PHE A 491 -14.49 5.16 3.56
N ASP A 492 -15.55 4.35 3.64
CA ASP A 492 -15.67 3.40 4.72
C ASP A 492 -14.49 2.40 4.62
N ALA A 493 -13.88 2.11 5.77
CA ALA A 493 -12.76 1.18 5.88
C ALA A 493 -13.25 -0.26 6.12
N PHE A 494 -14.52 -0.43 6.52
CA PHE A 494 -15.13 -1.72 6.81
C PHE A 494 -16.62 -1.73 6.47
N GLN A 495 -17.12 -2.82 5.87
CA GLN A 495 -18.55 -3.03 5.61
C GLN A 495 -19.02 -4.42 6.05
N ALA A 496 -20.23 -4.51 6.61
CA ALA A 496 -20.79 -5.79 7.02
C ALA A 496 -21.10 -6.63 5.77
N THR A 497 -20.70 -7.91 5.78
CA THR A 497 -21.12 -8.85 4.74
C THR A 497 -22.63 -9.08 4.87
N PRO A 498 -23.42 -8.88 3.79
CA PRO A 498 -24.86 -9.10 3.84
C PRO A 498 -25.23 -10.50 4.32
N LEU A 499 -26.24 -10.61 5.20
CA LEU A 499 -26.83 -11.85 5.70
C LEU A 499 -25.95 -12.70 6.65
N GLU A 500 -24.76 -12.25 7.01
CA GLU A 500 -23.93 -12.90 8.02
C GLU A 500 -23.97 -12.06 9.32
N ALA A 501 -24.82 -12.40 10.29
CA ALA A 501 -24.95 -11.60 11.53
C ALA A 501 -23.79 -11.81 12.53
N SER A 502 -23.06 -12.92 12.39
CA SER A 502 -21.79 -13.18 13.08
C SER A 502 -20.61 -12.44 12.44
N ASP A 503 -20.87 -11.77 11.31
CA ASP A 503 -19.89 -11.12 10.49
C ASP A 503 -19.31 -9.89 11.18
N GLN A 504 -17.99 -9.89 11.33
CA GLN A 504 -17.26 -8.82 12.01
C GLN A 504 -16.74 -7.76 11.04
N MET A 505 -17.46 -7.54 9.92
CA MET A 505 -17.17 -6.58 8.85
C MET A 505 -15.95 -6.96 7.98
N ASP A 506 -16.13 -6.90 6.67
CA ASP A 506 -15.04 -6.99 5.68
C ASP A 506 -14.26 -5.67 5.63
N PRO A 507 -12.91 -5.70 5.60
CA PRO A 507 -12.12 -4.51 5.28
C PRO A 507 -12.41 -4.08 3.83
N LEU A 508 -12.87 -2.83 3.66
CA LEU A 508 -12.97 -2.17 2.37
C LEU A 508 -11.60 -1.60 2.02
N ALA A 509 -10.68 -2.48 1.66
CA ALA A 509 -9.35 -2.06 1.29
C ALA A 509 -9.37 -1.57 -0.17
N ILE A 510 -9.32 -0.24 -0.33
CA ILE A 510 -9.16 0.38 -1.63
C ILE A 510 -7.83 -0.10 -2.22
N HIS A 511 -7.89 -0.76 -3.36
CA HIS A 511 -6.73 -1.23 -4.10
C HIS A 511 -6.21 -0.15 -5.06
N ALA A 512 -7.11 0.59 -5.70
CA ALA A 512 -6.76 1.68 -6.59
C ALA A 512 -7.69 2.86 -6.38
N LEU A 513 -7.15 4.07 -6.50
CA LEU A 513 -7.89 5.32 -6.42
C LEU A 513 -7.58 6.16 -7.65
N GLU A 514 -8.62 6.62 -8.30
CA GLU A 514 -8.55 7.41 -9.52
C GLU A 514 -9.49 8.60 -9.39
N TRP A 515 -9.18 9.67 -10.12
CA TRP A 515 -10.05 10.82 -10.20
C TRP A 515 -10.06 11.40 -11.60
N SER A 516 -11.09 12.16 -11.92
CA SER A 516 -11.25 12.80 -13.21
C SER A 516 -11.94 14.13 -13.03
N ALA A 517 -11.67 15.04 -13.96
CA ALA A 517 -12.32 16.33 -14.05
C ALA A 517 -12.53 16.64 -15.54
N TRP A 518 -13.75 17.02 -15.93
CA TRP A 518 -14.05 17.40 -17.31
C TRP A 518 -15.09 18.52 -17.37
N PRO A 519 -15.05 19.36 -18.40
CA PRO A 519 -15.97 20.48 -18.53
C PRO A 519 -17.38 20.00 -18.93
N ARG A 520 -18.41 20.70 -18.45
CA ARG A 520 -19.78 20.55 -18.96
C ARG A 520 -20.03 21.55 -20.09
N ILE A 521 -19.94 21.06 -21.32
CA ILE A 521 -20.19 21.85 -22.52
C ILE A 521 -21.69 22.17 -22.61
N GLY A 522 -22.05 23.45 -22.55
CA GLY A 522 -23.40 23.94 -22.83
C GLY A 522 -24.29 24.24 -21.61
N GLU A 523 -23.81 24.05 -20.38
CA GLU A 523 -24.57 24.40 -19.17
C GLU A 523 -24.00 25.65 -18.50
N SER A 524 -24.80 26.72 -18.44
CA SER A 524 -24.49 27.87 -17.59
C SER A 524 -24.63 27.46 -16.10
N PRO A 525 -23.86 28.07 -15.17
CA PRO A 525 -24.03 27.80 -13.75
C PRO A 525 -25.48 28.12 -13.33
N GLY A 526 -26.31 27.07 -13.18
CA GLY A 526 -27.73 27.21 -12.84
C GLY A 526 -28.72 26.41 -13.72
N SER A 527 -28.33 25.81 -14.83
CA SER A 527 -29.25 24.92 -15.58
C SER A 527 -29.28 23.52 -14.96
N SER A 528 -30.37 23.17 -14.28
CA SER A 528 -30.58 21.80 -13.80
C SER A 528 -31.00 20.90 -14.98
N SER A 529 -30.06 20.30 -15.71
CA SER A 529 -30.38 19.13 -16.53
C SER A 529 -30.26 17.84 -15.72
N SER A 530 -31.03 16.87 -16.18
CA SER A 530 -31.51 15.69 -15.46
C SER A 530 -30.46 14.60 -15.29
N ILE A 531 -29.62 14.70 -14.26
CA ILE A 531 -29.14 13.49 -13.56
C ILE A 531 -30.06 13.29 -12.35
N SER A 532 -30.59 12.07 -12.24
CA SER A 532 -31.59 11.63 -11.26
C SER A 532 -31.40 12.26 -9.87
N ARG A 533 -32.23 13.27 -9.57
CA ARG A 533 -32.46 13.82 -8.22
C ARG A 533 -33.00 12.71 -7.32
N ARG A 534 -32.15 11.90 -6.71
CA ARG A 534 -32.58 10.90 -5.70
C ARG A 534 -31.96 11.07 -4.32
N THR A 535 -31.11 12.07 -4.10
CA THR A 535 -30.71 12.48 -2.74
C THR A 535 -30.74 14.00 -2.66
N GLY A 536 -31.14 14.54 -1.50
CA GLY A 536 -31.44 15.97 -1.31
C GLY A 536 -30.27 16.95 -1.41
N ASP A 537 -29.13 16.56 -1.98
CA ASP A 537 -27.92 17.37 -2.10
C ASP A 537 -27.73 17.80 -3.57
N ALA A 538 -28.00 19.07 -3.89
CA ALA A 538 -28.06 19.59 -5.27
C ALA A 538 -26.70 19.58 -6.04
N HIS A 539 -25.61 19.20 -5.38
CA HIS A 539 -24.24 19.29 -5.91
C HIS A 539 -23.46 17.97 -5.83
N ALA A 540 -24.06 16.89 -5.32
CA ALA A 540 -23.39 15.61 -5.11
C ALA A 540 -24.13 14.47 -5.82
N PHE A 541 -23.37 13.59 -6.46
CA PHE A 541 -23.92 12.38 -7.08
C PHE A 541 -23.22 11.15 -6.49
N LYS A 542 -24.01 10.24 -5.91
CA LYS A 542 -23.57 8.90 -5.48
C LYS A 542 -24.05 7.90 -6.53
N GLY A 543 -23.12 7.20 -7.16
CA GLY A 543 -23.42 6.20 -8.17
C GLY A 543 -23.19 4.78 -7.68
N ASP A 544 -24.11 3.87 -8.03
CA ASP A 544 -23.79 2.44 -8.10
C ASP A 544 -22.78 2.22 -9.24
N SER A 545 -22.11 1.06 -9.30
CA SER A 545 -21.11 0.72 -10.33
C SER A 545 -21.55 0.99 -11.78
N LYS A 546 -22.86 1.00 -12.06
CA LYS A 546 -23.43 1.39 -13.36
C LYS A 546 -23.33 2.88 -13.68
N GLN A 547 -23.42 3.77 -12.68
CA GLN A 547 -23.33 5.23 -12.86
C GLN A 547 -21.89 5.75 -12.96
N CYS A 548 -20.90 5.00 -12.48
CA CYS A 548 -19.49 5.29 -12.80
C CYS A 548 -19.21 5.18 -14.31
N GLY A 549 -20.11 4.53 -15.07
CA GLY A 549 -20.03 4.30 -16.51
C GLY A 549 -20.75 5.34 -17.40
N ASP A 550 -21.56 6.26 -16.85
CA ASP A 550 -22.28 7.30 -17.62
C ASP A 550 -21.37 8.47 -18.06
N LYS A 551 -20.06 8.21 -18.18
CA LYS A 551 -19.06 9.17 -18.61
C LYS A 551 -19.02 9.27 -20.15
N PRO A 552 -18.67 10.45 -20.71
CA PRO A 552 -18.22 10.53 -22.09
C PRO A 552 -17.04 9.57 -22.33
N GLN A 553 -17.01 8.91 -23.50
CA GLN A 553 -16.02 7.87 -23.82
C GLN A 553 -14.57 8.39 -23.74
N ASP A 554 -14.37 9.69 -23.94
CA ASP A 554 -13.12 10.42 -23.97
C ASP A 554 -12.63 10.93 -22.59
N VAL A 555 -13.45 10.84 -21.53
CA VAL A 555 -13.03 11.26 -20.19
C VAL A 555 -11.92 10.36 -19.65
N GLU A 556 -10.83 11.01 -19.26
CA GLU A 556 -9.63 10.37 -18.75
C GLU A 556 -9.62 10.28 -17.22
N TRP A 557 -9.40 9.07 -16.72
CA TRP A 557 -9.12 8.81 -15.31
C TRP A 557 -7.64 9.01 -15.01
N ARG A 558 -7.35 9.88 -14.05
CA ARG A 558 -6.03 10.15 -13.51
C ARG A 558 -5.84 9.22 -12.31
N SER A 559 -4.90 8.29 -12.42
CA SER A 559 -4.54 7.43 -11.29
C SER A 559 -3.89 8.26 -10.19
N SER A 560 -4.46 8.20 -8.98
CA SER A 560 -3.80 8.70 -7.77
C SER A 560 -2.78 7.67 -7.31
N PHE A 561 -3.26 6.44 -7.12
CA PHE A 561 -2.44 5.30 -6.78
C PHE A 561 -3.13 4.01 -7.18
N GLU A 562 -2.30 2.99 -7.30
CA GLU A 562 -2.71 1.60 -7.43
C GLU A 562 -1.69 0.80 -6.63
N HIS A 563 -2.15 0.04 -5.65
CA HIS A 563 -1.26 -0.54 -4.64
C HIS A 563 -0.29 -1.58 -5.22
N ALA A 564 -0.65 -2.22 -6.33
CA ALA A 564 0.26 -3.08 -7.09
C ALA A 564 1.46 -2.30 -7.69
N LYS A 565 1.48 -0.96 -7.63
CA LYS A 565 2.41 -0.10 -8.37
C LYS A 565 3.10 0.93 -7.49
N ILE A 566 2.89 0.87 -6.18
CA ILE A 566 3.64 1.71 -5.26
C ILE A 566 5.06 1.13 -5.22
N PRO A 567 6.10 1.89 -5.60
CA PRO A 567 7.43 1.34 -5.86
C PRO A 567 7.97 0.58 -4.65
N PHE A 568 8.10 -0.75 -4.78
CA PHE A 568 8.40 -1.71 -3.72
C PHE A 568 9.87 -1.74 -3.27
N HIS A 569 10.72 -0.83 -3.76
CA HIS A 569 12.10 -0.69 -3.28
C HIS A 569 12.14 0.16 -2.02
N TRP A 570 11.63 -0.38 -0.92
CA TRP A 570 11.74 0.25 0.41
C TRP A 570 12.84 -0.43 1.21
N SER A 571 14.09 -0.29 0.75
CA SER A 571 15.26 -0.69 1.54
C SER A 571 15.47 0.20 2.78
N THR A 572 14.71 1.30 2.89
CA THR A 572 14.65 2.18 4.06
C THR A 572 13.26 2.13 4.72
N PRO A 573 13.16 2.16 6.06
CA PRO A 573 11.88 2.35 6.75
C PRO A 573 11.20 3.57 6.15
N LEU A 574 9.96 3.38 5.68
CA LEU A 574 9.18 4.39 4.98
C LEU A 574 9.32 5.75 5.67
N PRO A 575 9.73 6.81 4.96
CA PRO A 575 9.46 8.15 5.45
C PRO A 575 7.94 8.25 5.61
N LYS A 576 7.46 8.65 6.79
CA LYS A 576 6.03 8.89 7.12
C LYS A 576 5.26 9.61 5.99
N ASN A 577 5.97 10.44 5.23
CA ASN A 577 5.53 11.17 4.05
C ASN A 577 4.92 10.29 2.93
N GLY A 578 5.37 9.04 2.77
CA GLY A 578 4.87 8.13 1.74
C GLY A 578 3.41 7.74 1.99
N LEU A 579 3.05 7.42 3.24
CA LEU A 579 1.66 7.15 3.61
C LEU A 579 0.80 8.42 3.54
N LEU A 580 1.34 9.56 3.98
CA LEU A 580 0.67 10.86 3.90
C LEU A 580 0.50 11.38 2.46
N ALA A 581 1.16 10.80 1.47
CA ALA A 581 0.88 11.09 0.07
C ALA A 581 -0.49 10.55 -0.37
N HIS A 582 -0.97 9.48 0.26
CA HIS A 582 -2.24 8.84 -0.09
C HIS A 582 -3.36 9.20 0.89
N TYR A 583 -3.04 9.31 2.17
CA TYR A 583 -4.02 9.55 3.24
C TYR A 583 -3.91 10.92 3.88
N VAL A 584 -5.05 11.39 4.36
CA VAL A 584 -5.17 12.61 5.16
C VAL A 584 -5.43 12.20 6.61
N PRO A 585 -4.43 12.27 7.52
CA PRO A 585 -4.56 11.77 8.88
C PRO A 585 -5.63 12.53 9.67
N ALA A 586 -5.73 13.83 9.47
CA ALA A 586 -6.74 14.69 10.07
C ALA A 586 -6.91 15.96 9.25
N PHE A 587 -8.08 16.59 9.38
CA PHE A 587 -8.37 17.91 8.80
C PHE A 587 -9.54 18.56 9.52
N THR A 588 -9.75 19.84 9.25
CA THR A 588 -10.86 20.60 9.83
C THR A 588 -11.65 21.31 8.74
N VAL A 589 -12.98 21.25 8.86
CA VAL A 589 -13.94 21.90 7.96
C VAL A 589 -14.62 23.06 8.70
N GLY A 590 -14.80 24.17 7.99
CA GLY A 590 -15.53 25.34 8.48
C GLY A 590 -14.65 26.58 8.62
N THR A 591 -15.21 27.72 8.23
CA THR A 591 -14.55 29.03 8.26
C THR A 591 -14.73 29.74 9.61
N VAL A 592 -15.79 29.43 10.34
CA VAL A 592 -16.14 30.03 11.63
C VAL A 592 -15.51 29.24 12.78
N PRO A 593 -14.58 29.81 13.58
CA PRO A 593 -13.79 29.07 14.57
C PRO A 593 -14.56 28.21 15.56
N PHE A 594 -15.75 28.64 15.99
CA PHE A 594 -16.60 27.93 16.96
C PHE A 594 -17.59 26.93 16.34
N LEU A 595 -17.68 26.85 15.01
CA LEU A 595 -18.48 25.86 14.27
C LEU A 595 -17.61 24.90 13.45
N LYS A 596 -16.29 24.93 13.67
CA LYS A 596 -15.35 24.04 13.00
C LYS A 596 -15.63 22.59 13.37
N THR A 597 -15.71 21.74 12.36
CA THR A 597 -15.85 20.29 12.52
C THR A 597 -14.52 19.62 12.18
N SER A 598 -13.94 18.91 13.14
CA SER A 598 -12.71 18.15 12.93
C SER A 598 -13.00 16.73 12.46
N TYR A 599 -12.23 16.30 11.47
CA TYR A 599 -12.18 14.94 10.95
C TYR A 599 -10.80 14.34 11.20
N ALA A 600 -10.75 13.04 11.43
CA ALA A 600 -9.51 12.28 11.55
C ALA A 600 -9.69 10.94 10.85
N SER A 601 -8.77 10.59 9.95
CA SER A 601 -8.63 9.24 9.42
C SER A 601 -8.37 8.31 10.56
N GLN A 602 -9.17 7.27 10.61
CA GLN A 602 -9.21 6.33 11.70
C GLN A 602 -9.49 4.98 11.07
N PHE A 603 -8.48 4.12 11.06
CA PHE A 603 -8.69 2.67 11.01
C PHE A 603 -9.15 2.16 12.40
N ASP A 604 -10.01 2.97 13.04
CA ASP A 604 -10.60 2.73 14.33
C ASP A 604 -12.05 2.33 14.11
N GLU A 605 -12.45 1.24 14.77
CA GLU A 605 -13.71 0.54 14.56
C GLU A 605 -14.97 1.40 14.82
N LYS A 606 -14.82 2.67 15.27
CA LYS A 606 -15.93 3.60 15.57
C LYS A 606 -16.34 4.51 14.44
N SER A 607 -15.39 5.11 13.75
CA SER A 607 -15.69 5.96 12.60
C SER A 607 -15.52 5.19 11.29
N ARG A 608 -14.68 4.13 11.29
CA ARG A 608 -14.43 3.21 10.18
C ARG A 608 -14.19 3.95 8.87
N LYS A 609 -13.34 4.98 8.87
CA LYS A 609 -13.14 5.87 7.72
C LYS A 609 -11.69 6.19 7.48
N LEU A 610 -11.30 6.04 6.22
CA LEU A 610 -10.02 6.52 5.71
C LEU A 610 -10.30 7.69 4.76
N TYR A 611 -9.58 8.79 4.98
CA TYR A 611 -9.61 9.94 4.09
C TYR A 611 -8.41 9.89 3.18
N PHE A 612 -8.67 10.06 1.89
CA PHE A 612 -7.70 10.00 0.83
C PHE A 612 -7.60 11.34 0.13
N ALA A 613 -6.40 11.64 -0.38
CA ALA A 613 -6.15 12.82 -1.19
C ALA A 613 -5.77 12.40 -2.63
N PRO A 614 -6.75 12.10 -3.52
CA PRO A 614 -6.48 11.60 -4.87
C PRO A 614 -5.60 12.52 -5.74
N THR A 615 -5.49 13.80 -5.38
CA THR A 615 -4.75 14.81 -6.13
C THR A 615 -3.30 15.00 -5.66
N ARG A 616 -2.85 14.30 -4.62
CA ARG A 616 -1.47 14.35 -4.09
C ARG A 616 -0.49 13.58 -4.98
N SER A 617 -0.44 13.97 -6.25
CA SER A 617 0.48 13.41 -7.25
C SER A 617 1.42 14.49 -7.76
N LEU A 618 2.73 14.19 -7.77
CA LEU A 618 3.78 15.01 -8.37
C LEU A 618 4.57 14.15 -9.35
N LEU A 619 4.62 14.55 -10.62
CA LEU A 619 5.23 13.75 -11.70
C LEU A 619 4.67 12.31 -11.77
N GLY A 620 3.38 12.15 -11.50
CA GLY A 620 2.73 10.84 -11.52
C GLY A 620 3.02 9.94 -10.33
N ALA A 621 3.87 10.38 -9.41
CA ALA A 621 4.14 9.69 -8.16
C ALA A 621 3.33 10.29 -7.01
N PRO A 622 2.91 9.47 -6.04
CA PRO A 622 2.34 9.97 -4.79
C PRO A 622 3.35 10.88 -4.07
N ASP A 623 2.92 12.11 -3.77
CA ASP A 623 3.68 13.07 -2.96
C ASP A 623 2.74 13.95 -2.14
N GLY A 624 3.03 14.11 -0.85
CA GLY A 624 2.26 14.94 0.08
C GLY A 624 2.09 16.43 -0.31
N ARG A 625 2.82 16.91 -1.33
CA ARG A 625 2.80 18.28 -1.87
C ARG A 625 2.09 18.37 -3.23
N GLY A 626 1.72 17.23 -3.84
CA GLY A 626 1.01 17.18 -5.11
C GLY A 626 -0.37 17.82 -5.02
N ALA A 627 -0.87 18.35 -6.12
CA ALA A 627 -2.18 18.99 -6.19
C ALA A 627 -2.76 18.94 -7.61
N TRP A 628 -4.08 19.09 -7.72
CA TRP A 628 -4.72 19.41 -8.98
C TRP A 628 -4.51 20.89 -9.31
N ASP A 629 -3.95 21.17 -10.48
CA ASP A 629 -3.73 22.53 -10.97
C ASP A 629 -4.85 22.94 -11.94
N THR A 630 -5.85 23.69 -11.45
CA THR A 630 -7.04 24.06 -12.23
C THR A 630 -6.72 25.00 -13.39
N THR A 631 -5.56 25.66 -13.40
CA THR A 631 -5.13 26.53 -14.50
C THR A 631 -4.66 25.76 -15.73
N LYS A 632 -4.49 24.44 -15.62
CA LYS A 632 -4.00 23.56 -16.68
C LYS A 632 -5.08 22.74 -17.35
N GLU A 633 -6.34 22.94 -16.96
CA GLU A 633 -7.47 22.28 -17.61
C GLU A 633 -7.73 22.90 -18.99
N PRO A 634 -8.04 22.07 -20.02
CA PRO A 634 -8.01 22.48 -21.42
C PRO A 634 -9.02 23.59 -21.79
N GLU A 635 -10.16 23.68 -21.09
CA GLU A 635 -11.16 24.73 -21.31
C GLU A 635 -11.04 25.92 -20.34
N GLY A 636 -10.06 25.89 -19.43
CA GLY A 636 -9.86 26.97 -18.45
C GLY A 636 -11.06 27.15 -17.53
N ASN A 637 -11.64 28.36 -17.53
CA ASN A 637 -12.74 28.74 -16.63
C ASN A 637 -14.08 28.15 -17.09
N GLY A 638 -14.85 27.57 -16.17
CA GLY A 638 -16.12 26.91 -16.51
C GLY A 638 -16.67 26.02 -15.40
N VAL A 639 -17.77 25.32 -15.69
CA VAL A 639 -18.32 24.29 -14.80
C VAL A 639 -17.69 22.94 -15.18
N TYR A 640 -17.13 22.26 -14.18
CA TYR A 640 -16.50 20.97 -14.31
C TYR A 640 -17.24 19.95 -13.47
N GLU A 641 -17.36 18.74 -14.01
CA GLU A 641 -17.74 17.56 -13.27
C GLU A 641 -16.47 16.89 -12.76
N VAL A 642 -16.35 16.77 -11.45
CA VAL A 642 -15.23 16.13 -10.76
C VAL A 642 -15.72 14.81 -10.19
N MET A 643 -15.04 13.72 -10.51
CA MET A 643 -15.35 12.41 -9.97
C MET A 643 -14.12 11.77 -9.34
N VAL A 644 -14.35 11.03 -8.27
CA VAL A 644 -13.37 10.15 -7.65
C VAL A 644 -13.93 8.73 -7.66
N ARG A 645 -13.10 7.77 -8.04
CA ARG A 645 -13.43 6.36 -8.12
C ARG A 645 -12.42 5.55 -7.33
N ALA A 646 -12.90 4.68 -6.46
CA ALA A 646 -12.12 3.66 -5.79
C ALA A 646 -12.45 2.29 -6.37
N ARG A 647 -11.43 1.44 -6.46
CA ARG A 647 -11.56 0.03 -6.81
C ARG A 647 -11.02 -0.80 -5.67
N ASP A 648 -11.73 -1.85 -5.28
CA ASP A 648 -11.17 -2.87 -4.40
C ASP A 648 -10.33 -3.88 -5.19
N TRP A 649 -9.71 -4.81 -4.47
CA TRP A 649 -8.92 -5.87 -5.10
C TRP A 649 -9.78 -6.84 -5.94
N TRP A 650 -11.04 -7.02 -5.56
CA TRP A 650 -11.96 -7.95 -6.22
C TRP A 650 -12.54 -7.39 -7.52
N GLY A 651 -12.22 -6.13 -7.84
CA GLY A 651 -12.65 -5.44 -9.05
C GLY A 651 -14.00 -4.73 -8.90
N ASN A 652 -14.55 -4.63 -7.69
CA ASN A 652 -15.71 -3.78 -7.46
C ASN A 652 -15.28 -2.32 -7.44
N GLU A 653 -16.16 -1.47 -7.96
CA GLU A 653 -15.92 -0.04 -8.05
C GLU A 653 -16.97 0.73 -7.25
N GLY A 654 -16.52 1.77 -6.56
CA GLY A 654 -17.38 2.79 -5.97
C GLY A 654 -16.91 4.17 -6.42
N CYS A 655 -17.84 5.05 -6.74
CA CYS A 655 -17.51 6.40 -7.17
C CYS A 655 -18.38 7.47 -6.51
N PHE A 656 -17.82 8.66 -6.41
CA PHE A 656 -18.50 9.85 -5.90
C PHE A 656 -18.08 11.06 -6.73
N GLY A 657 -19.06 11.88 -7.11
CA GLY A 657 -18.83 13.03 -7.97
C GLY A 657 -19.57 14.29 -7.54
N SER A 658 -19.11 15.42 -8.06
CA SER A 658 -19.69 16.73 -7.79
C SER A 658 -19.42 17.72 -8.93
N LEU A 659 -20.28 18.73 -9.05
CA LEU A 659 -20.05 19.87 -9.94
C LEU A 659 -19.28 20.97 -9.21
N VAL A 660 -18.23 21.48 -9.84
CA VAL A 660 -17.41 22.60 -9.35
C VAL A 660 -17.29 23.66 -10.43
N THR A 661 -17.09 24.91 -10.04
CA THR A 661 -16.81 26.02 -10.95
C THR A 661 -15.34 26.38 -10.86
N ILE A 662 -14.61 26.36 -11.97
CA ILE A 662 -13.22 26.82 -12.06
C ILE A 662 -13.19 28.31 -12.46
N ARG A 663 -12.46 29.12 -11.69
CA ARG A 663 -12.18 30.54 -11.96
C ARG A 663 -10.71 30.86 -11.66
N ASN A 664 -9.86 30.67 -12.66
CA ASN A 664 -8.43 30.97 -12.64
C ASN A 664 -8.14 32.45 -12.89
#